data_AF-A0AB34KP25-F1
#
_entry.id   AF-A0AB34KP25-F1
#
_cell.length_a   1.000
_cell.length_b   1.000
_cell.length_c   1.000
_cell.angle_alpha   90.00
_cell.angle_beta   90.00
_cell.angle_gamma   90.00
#
_symmetry.space_group_name_H-M   'P 1'
#
loop_
_entity.id
_entity.type
_entity.pdbx_description
1 polymer ?
#
loop_
_entity_poly.entity_id
_entity_poly.type
_entity_poly.pdbx_seq_one_letter_code
_entity_poly.pdbx_strand_id
1 'polypeptide(L)'
;MNRINSLFRDASKKAPSATVEAVPEIKGQQWKPMTLRRPFLLTIIAITLALIALIQVLVIKDRQNDGLLFAPDIGEVGAFDTFLHRYLPTIVAVLYSIAWTWVDLDTKRIEPYRQLSKPGGATGRDSLLLHYPYDFLGFVPFTSFKRKHWTVFTSSCALILVAWGVTPLQGAIFATDTVTKSVSEPMQLAQNYLSIADQAAEVTANYTYSASNIVWLGERLPSFMTREAALMSFKPEDVEVLQTEDTLTARTTSFSVDITCEDPVLNRTGETLASSQGCLVPLPFGPDGTDIVHEPGRSYDVKRFSAFYAGTQNYDGLADFYLSPYCPEDVKDVFLVAFTENRQTDVDPPNPVTRLFCQPYYFQQDVTATVRRVDGSILNVSDAGPKSPMPQRMFNTSLHEWQVNVASQQNMVRSTIPSTEWPEQGRQLSETELTLTPEYEKSSKIIGLALGASQKPLEEYLDPGTLAESFQSIHRLLFARAMIDVLSIDYNDAMLVNGTRNYQTEAIRIVPGFAYVVEALLGLIAILAILLLTLNWGNLLKLETDPESVIALMALISCEGTILKQFSEHDQSGPKRLERETAECTYALDSASSNGFHTLKLIESTDYAIESDQAYNKVEDTQREYPAELSRTAGTCFVLAMAAILAAVAYLYHAGKKHGLALPSENRFVRQMVENYVPTIIATVIEPIWILLNRIVCTLQPFEGLRSGKASIKRSISLNYTSLPPQMTLLKALKARHFTLAAVCVLALLANVLAVAFSGMFNERSADISHAAFAMPIYEASLRSETGNITRSGPNAFYAAMANFTSATPMPPWTDDEAFYLPISLPTDVESSDRFQVETSSFGLDLKCQSAQTGSFTWNLTVPSLEEMDYMYANITVAIPQKSDSIMCRTEKMNVGKSIDPMPCSKQSMALEVILPLGPDTGPDVESSDGCRQLILGLWSRKTAGQLCSNDSYALTETDATSFICKPTLTRRLANVTVTGDGTVSDVQYDTMSEHASVDGAEPLIAKALQSLSHREISKYDFLYSYGGTWHNDSYPSSWDSYVMMNMDPYSGFLNPTLPPPDFDAAAALFSKAYRKVFAIWLSQNQGEIMTPAGGDSTTIIGRILKPEERIMVSKSMVILSVTILALYITTACVVYARQPAKFLPRMPITIASDIALFAASKAVAEIDPTLARDRLLGLEEMKFGYGAFIGTDGESHVGIEKAPFVIPSR
;
A
#
# COMPACT_ATOMS: atom_id res chain seq x y z
N MET A 1 107.15 3.54 -0.14
CA MET A 1 107.12 5.01 -0.33
C MET A 1 105.83 5.36 -1.05
N ASN A 2 104.89 6.19 -0.60
CA ASN A 2 104.74 7.00 0.60
C ASN A 2 103.24 7.36 0.71
N ARG A 3 102.74 7.40 1.96
CA ARG A 3 101.38 7.73 2.48
C ARG A 3 100.67 6.51 3.06
N ILE A 4 100.82 6.10 4.32
CA ILE A 4 101.24 6.76 5.57
C ILE A 4 100.43 8.04 5.89
N ASN A 5 99.56 7.85 6.88
CA ASN A 5 99.25 8.78 7.97
C ASN A 5 98.43 10.03 7.66
N SER A 6 97.12 9.87 7.70
CA SER A 6 96.26 10.57 8.66
C SER A 6 94.83 10.07 8.37
N LEU A 7 94.35 9.03 9.03
CA LEU A 7 93.58 9.18 10.25
C LEU A 7 93.60 7.85 11.02
N PHE A 8 94.69 7.62 11.74
CA PHE A 8 94.68 6.85 12.99
C PHE A 8 94.67 7.86 14.14
N ARG A 9 94.08 7.45 15.27
CA ARG A 9 93.94 8.10 16.60
C ARG A 9 92.57 8.71 16.84
N ASP A 10 91.84 8.43 17.91
CA ASP A 10 92.01 7.63 19.14
C ASP A 10 90.57 7.43 19.66
N ALA A 11 90.12 6.34 20.29
CA ALA A 11 90.71 5.49 21.31
C ALA A 11 90.01 4.10 21.28
N SER A 12 90.71 2.95 21.25
CA SER A 12 91.38 2.29 22.38
C SER A 12 90.45 1.92 23.56
N LYS A 13 90.04 0.64 23.64
CA LYS A 13 90.53 -0.30 24.68
C LYS A 13 89.95 -1.73 24.56
N LYS A 14 90.87 -2.70 24.77
CA LYS A 14 90.72 -4.09 25.26
C LYS A 14 90.34 -5.20 24.27
N ALA A 15 91.32 -6.05 23.96
CA ALA A 15 91.13 -7.49 23.86
C ALA A 15 91.08 -8.10 25.29
N PRO A 16 90.35 -9.20 25.53
CA PRO A 16 91.00 -10.52 25.39
C PRO A 16 90.08 -11.66 24.89
N SER A 17 90.72 -12.66 24.25
CA SER A 17 90.38 -14.11 24.24
C SER A 17 88.91 -14.51 24.48
N ALA A 18 88.21 -14.92 23.41
CA ALA A 18 86.98 -15.71 23.52
C ALA A 18 87.13 -17.03 22.74
N THR A 19 87.00 -18.10 23.52
CA THR A 19 86.61 -19.48 23.22
C THR A 19 85.89 -19.70 21.89
N VAL A 20 86.12 -20.89 21.31
CA VAL A 20 85.29 -21.53 20.29
C VAL A 20 83.81 -21.39 20.68
N GLU A 21 83.13 -20.40 20.11
CA GLU A 21 81.68 -20.27 20.22
C GLU A 21 81.06 -21.33 19.32
N ALA A 22 80.35 -22.26 19.95
CA ALA A 22 79.41 -23.13 19.27
C ALA A 22 78.48 -22.25 18.42
N VAL A 23 78.40 -22.57 17.13
CA VAL A 23 77.39 -22.03 16.22
C VAL A 23 76.04 -22.18 16.91
N PRO A 24 75.26 -21.09 17.12
CA PRO A 24 73.97 -21.20 17.75
C PRO A 24 73.07 -22.07 16.88
N GLU A 25 72.52 -23.14 17.46
CA GLU A 25 71.39 -23.89 16.88
C GLU A 25 70.28 -22.89 16.58
N ILE A 26 70.07 -22.61 15.29
CA ILE A 26 68.89 -21.90 14.82
C ILE A 26 67.73 -22.87 15.04
N LYS A 27 66.95 -22.67 16.11
CA LYS A 27 65.65 -23.35 16.27
C LYS A 27 64.75 -22.96 15.10
N GLY A 28 64.66 -23.83 14.09
CA GLY A 28 63.78 -23.68 12.93
C GLY A 28 62.34 -23.46 13.39
N GLN A 29 61.76 -22.33 13.00
CA GLN A 29 60.40 -21.97 13.36
C GLN A 29 59.42 -22.74 12.46
N GLN A 30 58.67 -23.68 13.03
CA GLN A 30 57.68 -24.47 12.28
C GLN A 30 56.58 -23.57 11.70
N TRP A 31 56.39 -23.63 10.38
CA TRP A 31 55.40 -22.87 9.64
C TRP A 31 54.02 -23.51 9.75
N LYS A 32 53.01 -22.68 10.04
CA LYS A 32 51.58 -23.01 9.96
C LYS A 32 50.86 -21.85 9.24
N PRO A 33 49.85 -22.14 8.39
CA PRO A 33 49.07 -21.10 7.71
C PRO A 33 48.32 -20.26 8.74
N MET A 34 48.02 -19.02 8.40
CA MET A 34 47.41 -18.07 9.33
C MET A 34 46.05 -18.57 9.87
N THR A 35 45.26 -19.22 9.02
CA THR A 35 43.90 -19.71 9.33
C THR A 35 43.86 -20.82 10.38
N LEU A 36 44.89 -21.68 10.44
CA LEU A 36 44.99 -22.77 11.40
C LEU A 36 45.73 -22.37 12.69
N ARG A 37 46.17 -21.11 12.79
CA ARG A 37 46.75 -20.60 14.04
C ARG A 37 45.64 -20.34 15.06
N ARG A 38 45.96 -20.58 16.32
CA ARG A 38 45.07 -20.37 17.48
C ARG A 38 44.31 -19.03 17.46
N PRO A 39 44.94 -17.85 17.24
CA PRO A 39 44.19 -16.59 17.24
C PRO A 39 43.08 -16.54 16.18
N PHE A 40 43.31 -17.06 14.98
CA PHE A 40 42.33 -17.02 13.91
C PHE A 40 41.13 -17.95 14.19
N LEU A 41 41.39 -19.18 14.65
CA LEU A 41 40.32 -20.10 15.03
C LEU A 41 39.51 -19.59 16.23
N LEU A 42 40.17 -18.98 17.22
CA LEU A 42 39.49 -18.33 18.34
C LEU A 42 38.61 -17.15 17.88
N THR A 43 39.06 -16.36 16.89
CA THR A 43 38.22 -15.30 16.32
C THR A 43 36.99 -15.83 15.61
N ILE A 44 37.09 -16.92 14.86
CA ILE A 44 35.92 -17.54 14.20
C ILE A 44 34.93 -18.08 15.24
N ILE A 45 35.42 -18.76 16.28
CA ILE A 45 34.57 -19.25 17.38
C ILE A 45 33.85 -18.08 18.06
N ALA A 46 34.58 -17.00 18.38
CA ALA A 46 34.00 -15.81 19.00
C ALA A 46 32.92 -15.15 18.12
N ILE A 47 33.17 -15.03 16.81
CA ILE A 47 32.17 -14.52 15.85
C ILE A 47 30.93 -15.42 15.82
N THR A 48 31.11 -16.74 15.81
CA THR A 48 29.99 -17.70 15.80
C THR A 48 29.10 -17.53 17.03
N LEU A 49 29.71 -17.44 18.22
CA LEU A 49 28.98 -17.24 19.48
C LEU A 49 28.30 -15.85 19.53
N ALA A 50 28.95 -14.82 19.00
CA ALA A 50 28.37 -13.48 18.92
C ALA A 50 27.13 -13.45 18.00
N LEU A 51 27.16 -14.17 16.86
CA LEU A 51 25.99 -14.28 15.97
C LEU A 51 24.82 -15.02 16.64
N ILE A 52 25.08 -16.09 17.38
CA ILE A 52 24.05 -16.79 18.17
C ILE A 52 23.43 -15.84 19.20
N ALA A 53 24.25 -15.13 19.97
CA ALA A 53 23.77 -14.18 20.96
C ALA A 53 22.95 -13.04 20.33
N LEU A 54 23.39 -12.53 19.17
CA LEU A 54 22.67 -11.48 18.45
C LEU A 54 21.29 -11.95 17.99
N ILE A 55 21.18 -13.11 17.36
CA ILE A 55 19.88 -13.67 16.92
C ILE A 55 18.96 -13.86 18.13
N GLN A 56 19.48 -14.40 19.23
CA GLN A 56 18.70 -14.62 20.45
C GLN A 56 18.19 -13.31 21.07
N VAL A 57 19.01 -12.26 21.08
CA VAL A 57 18.60 -10.92 21.54
C VAL A 57 17.51 -10.34 20.65
N LEU A 58 17.64 -10.49 19.32
CA LEU A 58 16.63 -10.03 18.38
C LEU A 58 15.30 -10.78 18.58
N VAL A 59 15.32 -12.10 18.80
CA VAL A 59 14.11 -12.89 19.09
C VAL A 59 13.44 -12.45 20.40
N ILE A 60 14.22 -12.14 21.44
CA ILE A 60 13.66 -11.63 22.70
C ILE A 60 13.02 -10.26 22.50
N LYS A 61 13.71 -9.37 21.78
CA LYS A 61 13.22 -8.02 21.50
C LYS A 61 11.94 -8.03 20.66
N ASP A 62 11.88 -8.86 19.63
CA ASP A 62 10.70 -9.05 18.78
C ASP A 62 9.49 -9.55 19.60
N ARG A 63 9.71 -10.47 20.55
CA ARG A 63 8.65 -10.95 21.45
C ARG A 63 8.18 -9.95 22.49
N GLN A 64 9.07 -9.07 22.97
CA GLN A 64 8.72 -8.05 23.96
C GLN A 64 7.97 -6.87 23.34
N ASN A 65 8.32 -6.52 22.10
CA ASN A 65 7.80 -5.33 21.45
C ASN A 65 6.78 -5.63 20.34
N ASP A 66 6.45 -6.88 20.05
CA ASP A 66 5.65 -7.30 18.89
C ASP A 66 6.19 -6.81 17.54
N GLY A 67 7.50 -6.77 17.40
CA GLY A 67 8.18 -6.25 16.21
C GLY A 67 9.53 -5.60 16.54
N LEU A 68 10.42 -5.55 15.56
CA LEU A 68 11.73 -4.90 15.67
C LEU A 68 11.72 -3.44 15.25
N LEU A 69 11.01 -3.16 14.14
CA LEU A 69 10.89 -1.86 13.49
C LEU A 69 9.43 -1.70 13.06
N PHE A 70 8.89 -0.49 13.21
CA PHE A 70 7.50 -0.15 12.91
C PHE A 70 7.47 0.98 11.88
N ALA A 71 6.64 0.84 10.86
CA ALA A 71 6.43 1.86 9.85
C ALA A 71 4.98 1.82 9.32
N PRO A 72 4.43 2.96 8.85
CA PRO A 72 3.13 3.01 8.19
C PRO A 72 3.08 2.14 6.92
N ASP A 73 4.15 2.19 6.12
CA ASP A 73 4.40 1.35 4.94
C ASP A 73 5.89 0.99 4.94
N ILE A 74 6.24 -0.29 4.94
CA ILE A 74 7.64 -0.75 4.89
C ILE A 74 8.32 -0.38 3.57
N GLY A 75 7.54 -0.04 2.54
CA GLY A 75 7.99 0.54 1.28
C GLY A 75 8.56 1.96 1.40
N GLU A 76 8.21 2.71 2.44
CA GLU A 76 8.62 4.12 2.64
C GLU A 76 9.64 4.32 3.77
N VAL A 77 10.08 3.24 4.44
CA VAL A 77 11.10 3.33 5.49
C VAL A 77 12.41 3.85 4.91
N GLY A 78 13.17 4.60 5.71
CA GLY A 78 14.47 5.11 5.33
C GLY A 78 15.36 4.02 4.74
N ALA A 79 16.08 4.34 3.67
CA ALA A 79 16.90 3.39 2.90
C ALA A 79 17.89 2.57 3.77
N PHE A 80 18.30 3.13 4.92
CA PHE A 80 19.16 2.45 5.88
C PHE A 80 18.45 1.31 6.62
N ASP A 81 17.21 1.50 7.04
CA ASP A 81 16.44 0.47 7.74
C ASP A 81 16.01 -0.64 6.78
N THR A 82 15.67 -0.29 5.53
CA THR A 82 15.48 -1.28 4.47
C THR A 82 16.73 -2.12 4.25
N PHE A 83 17.91 -1.48 4.28
CA PHE A 83 19.18 -2.19 4.14
C PHE A 83 19.47 -3.13 5.32
N LEU A 84 19.18 -2.70 6.55
CA LEU A 84 19.45 -3.45 7.79
C LEU A 84 18.72 -4.79 7.85
N HIS A 85 17.42 -4.83 7.53
CA HIS A 85 16.66 -6.08 7.65
C HIS A 85 16.73 -6.94 6.38
N ARG A 86 16.90 -6.33 5.21
CA ARG A 86 16.81 -7.04 3.91
C ARG A 86 18.14 -7.56 3.38
N TYR A 87 19.23 -6.82 3.54
CA TYR A 87 20.51 -7.15 2.89
C TYR A 87 21.63 -7.49 3.88
N LEU A 88 21.69 -6.80 5.03
CA LEU A 88 22.77 -6.99 5.99
C LEU A 88 22.92 -8.44 6.50
N PRO A 89 21.85 -9.19 6.86
CA PRO A 89 21.98 -10.56 7.37
C PRO A 89 22.67 -11.49 6.35
N THR A 90 22.26 -11.39 5.10
CA THR A 90 22.82 -12.19 4.00
C THR A 90 24.27 -11.78 3.71
N ILE A 91 24.60 -10.49 3.74
CA ILE A 91 26.00 -10.00 3.59
C ILE A 91 26.90 -10.55 4.71
N VAL A 92 26.43 -10.53 5.96
CA VAL A 92 27.18 -11.07 7.11
C VAL A 92 27.43 -12.57 6.94
N ALA A 93 26.42 -13.35 6.53
CA ALA A 93 26.58 -14.78 6.29
C ALA A 93 27.52 -15.09 5.11
N VAL A 94 27.49 -14.30 4.04
CA VAL A 94 28.44 -14.41 2.93
C VAL A 94 29.88 -14.19 3.40
N LEU A 95 30.15 -13.12 4.16
CA LEU A 95 31.48 -12.84 4.68
C LEU A 95 31.97 -13.96 5.61
N TYR A 96 31.07 -14.51 6.41
CA TYR A 96 31.33 -15.65 7.28
C TYR A 96 31.62 -16.94 6.48
N SER A 97 30.89 -17.20 5.39
CA SER A 97 31.14 -18.30 4.44
C SER A 97 32.52 -18.20 3.79
N ILE A 98 32.93 -16.99 3.38
CA ILE A 98 34.25 -16.73 2.82
C ILE A 98 35.35 -17.08 3.84
N ALA A 99 35.19 -16.67 5.10
CA ALA A 99 36.16 -16.98 6.15
C ALA A 99 36.32 -18.50 6.38
N TRP A 100 35.21 -19.25 6.39
CA TRP A 100 35.23 -20.71 6.50
C TRP A 100 35.84 -21.39 5.27
N THR A 101 35.61 -20.84 4.08
CA THR A 101 36.23 -21.34 2.84
C THR A 101 37.76 -21.29 2.93
N TRP A 102 38.32 -20.26 3.58
CA TRP A 102 39.78 -20.16 3.78
C TRP A 102 40.30 -21.22 4.75
N VAL A 103 39.60 -21.44 5.87
CA VAL A 103 39.96 -22.47 6.86
C VAL A 103 39.94 -23.86 6.25
N ASP A 104 38.86 -24.19 5.53
CA ASP A 104 38.69 -25.49 4.88
C ASP A 104 39.76 -25.71 3.81
N LEU A 105 40.05 -24.70 2.98
CA LEU A 105 41.07 -24.79 1.95
C LEU A 105 42.46 -25.09 2.52
N ASP A 106 42.89 -24.33 3.54
CA ASP A 106 44.18 -24.54 4.18
C ASP A 106 44.26 -25.89 4.90
N THR A 107 43.14 -26.34 5.49
CA THR A 107 43.06 -27.67 6.13
C THR A 107 43.24 -28.79 5.11
N LYS A 108 42.52 -28.75 3.98
CA LYS A 108 42.64 -29.74 2.89
C LYS A 108 44.03 -29.75 2.27
N ARG A 109 44.64 -28.58 2.06
CA ARG A 109 45.96 -28.44 1.44
C ARG A 109 47.07 -29.06 2.29
N ILE A 110 46.99 -28.92 3.61
CA ILE A 110 48.08 -29.29 4.52
C ILE A 110 47.96 -30.73 5.02
N GLU A 111 46.78 -31.34 4.92
CA GLU A 111 46.55 -32.72 5.38
C GLU A 111 47.61 -33.72 4.88
N PRO A 112 48.04 -33.73 3.61
CA PRO A 112 49.09 -34.65 3.15
C PRO A 112 50.40 -34.53 3.94
N TYR A 113 50.85 -33.29 4.18
CA TYR A 113 52.08 -33.02 4.93
C TYR A 113 51.93 -33.31 6.42
N ARG A 114 50.71 -33.17 6.95
CA ARG A 114 50.38 -33.56 8.33
C ARG A 114 50.47 -35.06 8.52
N GLN A 115 50.06 -35.84 7.52
CA GLN A 115 50.18 -37.31 7.52
C GLN A 115 51.65 -37.74 7.44
N LEU A 116 52.43 -37.13 6.53
CA LEU A 116 53.89 -37.38 6.41
C LEU A 116 54.69 -37.04 7.67
N SER A 117 54.19 -36.11 8.49
CA SER A 117 54.89 -35.67 9.71
C SER A 117 54.65 -36.60 10.94
N LYS A 118 53.78 -37.61 10.82
CA LYS A 118 53.48 -38.59 11.87
C LYS A 118 54.72 -39.44 12.24
N PRO A 119 54.83 -39.94 13.48
CA PRO A 119 55.88 -40.89 13.85
C PRO A 119 55.72 -42.18 13.02
N GLY A 120 56.71 -42.48 12.16
CA GLY A 120 56.67 -43.63 11.24
C GLY A 120 56.18 -43.31 9.82
N GLY A 121 55.83 -42.06 9.51
CA GLY A 121 55.38 -41.67 8.17
C GLY A 121 53.92 -42.03 7.86
N ALA A 122 53.57 -41.99 6.58
CA ALA A 122 52.27 -42.36 6.04
C ALA A 122 52.43 -43.04 4.67
N THR A 123 51.47 -43.91 4.30
CA THR A 123 51.44 -44.53 2.98
C THR A 123 51.20 -43.49 1.88
N GLY A 124 51.63 -43.76 0.65
CA GLY A 124 51.39 -42.87 -0.49
C GLY A 124 49.90 -42.56 -0.69
N ARG A 125 49.02 -43.54 -0.46
CA ARG A 125 47.56 -43.38 -0.53
C ARG A 125 47.00 -42.36 0.45
N ASP A 126 47.55 -42.31 1.67
CA ASP A 126 47.13 -41.39 2.74
C ASP A 126 48.00 -40.13 2.83
N SER A 127 48.95 -39.94 1.91
CA SER A 127 49.81 -38.76 1.83
C SER A 127 49.92 -38.21 0.42
N LEU A 128 50.88 -38.67 -0.38
CA LEU A 128 51.27 -38.08 -1.67
C LEU A 128 50.17 -38.12 -2.74
N LEU A 129 49.23 -39.07 -2.65
CA LEU A 129 48.13 -39.26 -3.60
C LEU A 129 46.80 -38.58 -3.19
N LEU A 130 46.79 -37.81 -2.09
CA LEU A 130 45.61 -37.08 -1.64
C LEU A 130 45.29 -35.88 -2.55
N HIS A 131 44.00 -35.67 -2.84
CA HIS A 131 43.50 -34.62 -3.72
C HIS A 131 42.25 -33.89 -3.20
N TYR A 132 42.01 -33.84 -1.88
CA TYR A 132 40.83 -33.19 -1.27
C TYR A 132 40.51 -31.77 -1.77
N PRO A 133 41.47 -30.87 -2.07
CA PRO A 133 41.15 -29.54 -2.59
C PRO A 133 40.46 -29.52 -3.96
N TYR A 134 40.50 -30.64 -4.69
CA TYR A 134 39.96 -30.81 -6.03
C TYR A 134 38.70 -31.69 -6.07
N ASP A 135 38.28 -32.23 -4.92
CA ASP A 135 37.03 -32.93 -4.79
C ASP A 135 35.86 -31.93 -4.68
N PHE A 136 34.71 -32.28 -5.25
CA PHE A 136 33.49 -31.51 -5.05
C PHE A 136 33.15 -31.40 -3.55
N LEU A 137 32.84 -30.20 -3.08
CA LEU A 137 32.67 -29.86 -1.66
C LEU A 137 31.79 -30.87 -0.89
N GLY A 138 30.69 -31.30 -1.49
CA GLY A 138 29.74 -32.22 -0.86
C GLY A 138 30.28 -33.63 -0.56
N PHE A 139 31.33 -34.09 -1.27
CA PHE A 139 31.86 -35.45 -1.10
C PHE A 139 33.02 -35.54 -0.09
N VAL A 140 33.68 -34.42 0.22
CA VAL A 140 34.89 -34.41 1.05
C VAL A 140 34.67 -34.90 2.49
N PRO A 141 33.57 -34.57 3.18
CA PRO A 141 33.32 -35.12 4.51
C PRO A 141 33.24 -36.64 4.52
N PHE A 142 32.61 -37.24 3.51
CA PHE A 142 32.46 -38.69 3.41
C PHE A 142 33.81 -39.38 3.16
N THR A 143 34.64 -38.84 2.25
CA THR A 143 35.95 -39.41 1.94
C THR A 143 36.93 -39.24 3.09
N SER A 144 36.97 -38.06 3.72
CA SER A 144 37.83 -37.77 4.87
C SER A 144 37.43 -38.56 6.13
N PHE A 145 36.13 -38.79 6.37
CA PHE A 145 35.66 -39.66 7.44
C PHE A 145 36.12 -41.10 7.24
N LYS A 146 35.93 -41.67 6.03
CA LYS A 146 36.38 -43.03 5.69
C LYS A 146 37.88 -43.21 5.88
N ARG A 147 38.67 -42.20 5.53
CA ARG A 147 40.14 -42.18 5.69
C ARG A 147 40.59 -41.76 7.11
N LYS A 148 39.67 -41.48 8.04
CA LYS A 148 39.95 -41.02 9.42
C LYS A 148 40.77 -39.71 9.50
N HIS A 149 40.61 -38.83 8.51
CA HIS A 149 41.26 -37.52 8.45
C HIS A 149 40.39 -36.46 9.14
N TRP A 150 40.37 -36.50 10.48
CA TRP A 150 39.42 -35.75 11.32
C TRP A 150 39.44 -34.22 11.14
N THR A 151 40.59 -33.61 10.82
CA THR A 151 40.68 -32.16 10.57
C THR A 151 39.98 -31.74 9.30
N VAL A 152 40.17 -32.50 8.22
CA VAL A 152 39.48 -32.27 6.94
C VAL A 152 37.99 -32.52 7.13
N PHE A 153 37.62 -33.58 7.83
CA PHE A 153 36.22 -33.88 8.14
C PHE A 153 35.52 -32.72 8.86
N THR A 154 36.10 -32.18 9.94
CA THR A 154 35.45 -31.13 10.73
C THR A 154 35.36 -29.80 9.98
N SER A 155 36.43 -29.40 9.29
CA SER A 155 36.46 -28.17 8.49
C SER A 155 35.50 -28.22 7.30
N SER A 156 35.43 -29.35 6.59
CA SER A 156 34.51 -29.52 5.45
C SER A 156 33.05 -29.64 5.87
N CYS A 157 32.76 -30.32 6.99
CA CYS A 157 31.41 -30.32 7.57
C CYS A 157 30.97 -28.91 7.96
N ALA A 158 31.84 -28.13 8.60
CA ALA A 158 31.53 -26.75 8.98
C ALA A 158 31.25 -25.88 7.75
N LEU A 159 32.08 -25.99 6.69
CA LEU A 159 31.86 -25.24 5.45
C LEU A 159 30.51 -25.59 4.78
N ILE A 160 30.11 -26.86 4.76
CA ILE A 160 28.80 -27.25 4.22
C ILE A 160 27.65 -26.67 5.05
N LEU A 161 27.73 -26.74 6.38
CA LEU A 161 26.70 -26.17 7.25
C LEU A 161 26.57 -24.65 7.06
N VAL A 162 27.68 -23.95 6.81
CA VAL A 162 27.65 -22.52 6.52
C VAL A 162 27.06 -22.26 5.13
N ALA A 163 27.63 -22.86 4.09
CA ALA A 163 27.29 -22.56 2.70
C ALA A 163 25.86 -23.01 2.31
N TRP A 164 25.40 -24.16 2.80
CA TRP A 164 24.11 -24.76 2.43
C TRP A 164 23.07 -24.73 3.55
N GLY A 165 23.46 -24.38 4.78
CA GLY A 165 22.57 -24.22 5.91
C GLY A 165 22.37 -22.74 6.29
N VAL A 166 23.40 -22.11 6.85
CA VAL A 166 23.30 -20.76 7.43
C VAL A 166 23.01 -19.71 6.36
N THR A 167 23.77 -19.69 5.25
CA THR A 167 23.65 -18.64 4.22
C THR A 167 22.27 -18.58 3.56
N PRO A 168 21.67 -19.70 3.10
CA PRO A 168 20.35 -19.66 2.48
C PRO A 168 19.19 -19.28 3.41
N LEU A 169 19.35 -19.52 4.72
CA LEU A 169 18.29 -19.27 5.70
C LEU A 169 18.21 -17.81 6.17
N GLN A 170 19.23 -16.99 5.91
CA GLN A 170 19.27 -15.61 6.44
C GLN A 170 18.11 -14.74 5.95
N GLY A 171 17.76 -14.85 4.67
CA GLY A 171 16.66 -14.08 4.07
C GLY A 171 15.27 -14.48 4.57
N ALA A 172 15.14 -15.65 5.19
CA ALA A 172 13.86 -16.16 5.70
C ALA A 172 13.65 -15.83 7.19
N ILE A 173 14.63 -15.22 7.87
CA ILE A 173 14.53 -14.86 9.30
C ILE A 173 13.56 -13.70 9.52
N PHE A 174 13.53 -12.72 8.61
CA PHE A 174 12.72 -11.51 8.74
C PHE A 174 11.50 -11.59 7.82
N ALA A 175 10.31 -11.27 8.35
CA ALA A 175 9.12 -11.07 7.54
C ALA A 175 8.36 -9.83 8.00
N THR A 176 7.51 -9.33 7.11
CA THR A 176 6.64 -8.17 7.31
C THR A 176 5.28 -8.64 7.84
N ASP A 177 4.70 -7.91 8.80
CA ASP A 177 3.41 -8.24 9.44
C ASP A 177 2.69 -6.96 9.88
N THR A 178 1.37 -6.91 9.85
CA THR A 178 0.58 -5.76 10.35
C THR A 178 0.24 -5.95 11.82
N VAL A 179 0.59 -4.99 12.67
CA VAL A 179 0.39 -5.04 14.12
C VAL A 179 -0.43 -3.85 14.61
N THR A 180 -1.43 -4.12 15.43
CA THR A 180 -2.21 -3.08 16.11
C THR A 180 -1.52 -2.64 17.39
N LYS A 181 -1.26 -1.33 17.55
CA LYS A 181 -0.66 -0.73 18.73
C LYS A 181 -1.67 0.14 19.46
N SER A 182 -1.71 0.00 20.79
CA SER A 182 -2.50 0.82 21.71
C SER A 182 -1.57 1.70 22.53
N VAL A 183 -1.65 3.00 22.36
CA VAL A 183 -0.83 3.99 23.07
C VAL A 183 -1.73 4.86 23.94
N SER A 184 -1.36 5.06 25.21
CA SER A 184 -2.05 6.03 26.08
C SER A 184 -1.41 7.40 25.92
N GLU A 185 -2.21 8.40 25.56
CA GLU A 185 -1.76 9.77 25.31
C GLU A 185 -2.79 10.79 25.83
N PRO A 186 -2.37 12.01 26.21
CA PRO A 186 -3.29 13.07 26.61
C PRO A 186 -4.10 13.57 25.42
N MET A 187 -5.41 13.69 25.62
CA MET A 187 -6.38 14.20 24.66
C MET A 187 -6.87 15.58 25.11
N GLN A 188 -6.97 16.52 24.17
CA GLN A 188 -7.59 17.82 24.34
C GLN A 188 -9.10 17.69 24.12
N LEU A 189 -9.90 17.87 25.17
CA LEU A 189 -11.37 17.89 25.12
C LEU A 189 -11.87 19.33 24.99
N ALA A 190 -12.64 19.63 23.95
CA ALA A 190 -13.25 20.94 23.75
C ALA A 190 -14.24 21.27 24.88
N GLN A 191 -14.27 22.53 25.31
CA GLN A 191 -15.14 23.01 26.40
C GLN A 191 -16.06 24.17 25.98
N ASN A 192 -15.80 24.77 24.81
CA ASN A 192 -16.48 25.97 24.36
C ASN A 192 -17.80 25.63 23.66
N TYR A 193 -18.84 26.44 23.94
CA TYR A 193 -20.16 26.35 23.32
C TYR A 193 -20.75 27.75 23.11
N LEU A 194 -21.65 27.88 22.14
CA LEU A 194 -22.31 29.15 21.82
C LEU A 194 -23.23 29.63 22.94
N SER A 195 -23.21 30.94 23.23
CA SER A 195 -24.10 31.53 24.22
C SER A 195 -25.56 31.54 23.72
N ILE A 196 -26.55 31.55 24.64
CA ILE A 196 -27.98 31.57 24.27
C ILE A 196 -28.33 32.75 23.33
N ALA A 197 -27.69 33.90 23.51
CA ALA A 197 -27.95 35.08 22.66
C ALA A 197 -27.45 34.86 21.23
N ASP A 198 -26.29 34.22 21.08
CA ASP A 198 -25.67 33.95 19.78
C ASP A 198 -26.34 32.77 19.06
N GLN A 199 -26.90 31.80 19.80
CA GLN A 199 -27.65 30.67 19.24
C GLN A 199 -28.80 31.12 18.34
N ALA A 200 -29.47 32.22 18.66
CA ALA A 200 -30.57 32.76 17.87
C ALA A 200 -30.15 33.35 16.51
N ALA A 201 -28.85 33.60 16.31
CA ALA A 201 -28.26 34.10 15.06
C ALA A 201 -27.48 33.02 14.30
N GLU A 202 -26.76 32.14 15.01
CA GLU A 202 -25.83 31.16 14.40
C GLU A 202 -26.47 29.78 14.18
N VAL A 203 -27.45 29.36 15.00
CA VAL A 203 -28.17 28.09 14.81
C VAL A 203 -29.31 28.32 13.82
N THR A 204 -29.03 28.02 12.55
CA THR A 204 -29.93 28.23 11.42
C THR A 204 -30.66 26.94 11.03
N ALA A 205 -31.55 26.98 10.05
CA ALA A 205 -32.26 25.80 9.54
C ALA A 205 -31.35 24.65 9.04
N ASN A 206 -30.03 24.83 8.93
CA ASN A 206 -29.08 23.81 8.49
C ASN A 206 -29.21 22.46 9.23
N TYR A 207 -29.43 22.49 10.55
CA TYR A 207 -29.57 21.27 11.33
C TYR A 207 -30.81 20.44 10.93
N THR A 208 -31.90 21.08 10.46
CA THR A 208 -33.15 20.39 10.10
C THR A 208 -33.06 19.74 8.72
N TYR A 209 -32.40 20.42 7.79
CA TYR A 209 -32.05 19.87 6.48
C TYR A 209 -31.11 18.67 6.60
N SER A 210 -30.04 18.80 7.40
CA SER A 210 -29.14 17.68 7.70
C SER A 210 -29.86 16.53 8.41
N ALA A 211 -30.74 16.80 9.38
CA ALA A 211 -31.55 15.76 10.04
C ALA A 211 -32.47 15.03 9.04
N SER A 212 -33.14 15.76 8.13
CA SER A 212 -33.98 15.16 7.10
C SER A 212 -33.18 14.28 6.14
N ASN A 213 -32.00 14.74 5.72
CA ASN A 213 -31.10 13.98 4.87
C ASN A 213 -30.53 12.73 5.57
N ILE A 214 -30.22 12.79 6.87
CA ILE A 214 -29.80 11.63 7.68
C ILE A 214 -30.90 10.56 7.70
N VAL A 215 -32.17 10.99 7.77
CA VAL A 215 -33.35 10.12 7.83
C VAL A 215 -33.67 9.50 6.47
N TRP A 216 -33.75 10.32 5.42
CA TRP A 216 -34.29 9.92 4.13
C TRP A 216 -33.24 9.65 3.04
N LEU A 217 -32.05 10.23 3.14
CA LEU A 217 -31.02 10.21 2.08
C LEU A 217 -29.70 9.55 2.51
N GLY A 218 -29.61 9.03 3.73
CA GLY A 218 -28.41 8.35 4.21
C GLY A 218 -27.20 9.28 4.40
N GLU A 219 -27.44 10.56 4.70
CA GLU A 219 -26.36 11.51 4.99
C GLU A 219 -25.49 10.99 6.14
N ARG A 220 -24.17 11.14 5.99
CA ARG A 220 -23.21 10.76 7.04
C ARG A 220 -23.44 11.63 8.27
N LEU A 221 -23.44 11.00 9.44
CA LEU A 221 -23.55 11.72 10.71
C LEU A 221 -22.35 12.67 10.87
N PRO A 222 -22.57 13.92 11.33
CA PRO A 222 -21.50 14.83 11.70
C PRO A 222 -20.51 14.21 12.70
N SER A 223 -19.28 14.73 12.71
CA SER A 223 -18.24 14.32 13.66
C SER A 223 -18.75 14.43 15.11
N PHE A 224 -18.44 13.43 15.94
CA PHE A 224 -18.86 13.36 17.34
C PHE A 224 -20.39 13.34 17.57
N MET A 225 -21.17 12.84 16.60
CA MET A 225 -22.62 12.71 16.72
C MET A 225 -23.10 11.26 16.49
N THR A 226 -24.09 10.81 17.26
CA THR A 226 -24.94 9.65 16.95
C THR A 226 -26.37 10.12 16.64
N ARG A 227 -27.24 9.23 16.15
CA ARG A 227 -28.67 9.57 15.99
C ARG A 227 -29.37 9.89 17.34
N GLU A 228 -28.78 9.50 18.45
CA GLU A 228 -29.37 9.62 19.79
C GLU A 228 -28.79 10.78 20.60
N ALA A 229 -27.53 11.14 20.36
CA ALA A 229 -26.80 12.09 21.19
C ALA A 229 -25.66 12.81 20.45
N ALA A 230 -25.33 14.01 20.89
CA ALA A 230 -24.12 14.73 20.48
C ALA A 230 -23.05 14.65 21.58
N LEU A 231 -21.78 14.56 21.20
CA LEU A 231 -20.65 14.45 22.14
C LEU A 231 -19.73 15.66 22.02
N MET A 232 -19.12 16.06 23.13
CA MET A 232 -18.01 17.02 23.08
C MET A 232 -16.82 16.41 22.31
N SER A 233 -16.24 17.20 21.41
CA SER A 233 -15.15 16.75 20.55
C SER A 233 -13.82 16.69 21.31
N PHE A 234 -12.97 15.72 20.96
CA PHE A 234 -11.63 15.59 21.51
C PHE A 234 -10.61 15.15 20.46
N LYS A 235 -9.35 15.57 20.64
CA LYS A 235 -8.23 15.22 19.75
C LYS A 235 -6.93 14.99 20.54
N PRO A 236 -5.95 14.23 20.00
CA PRO A 236 -4.65 14.11 20.65
C PRO A 236 -3.87 15.44 20.66
N GLU A 237 -3.01 15.62 21.68
CA GLU A 237 -2.17 16.81 21.83
C GLU A 237 -1.10 16.92 20.73
N ASP A 238 -0.51 15.79 20.31
CA ASP A 238 0.52 15.74 19.28
C ASP A 238 -0.06 15.59 17.86
N VAL A 239 0.39 16.47 16.96
CA VAL A 239 0.01 16.49 15.54
C VAL A 239 1.01 15.68 14.72
N GLU A 240 1.04 14.35 14.89
CA GLU A 240 1.71 13.47 13.92
C GLU A 240 0.71 12.85 12.94
N VAL A 241 1.20 12.57 11.73
CA VAL A 241 0.48 12.17 10.50
C VAL A 241 -0.81 11.39 10.76
N LEU A 242 -1.90 11.85 10.11
CA LEU A 242 -3.21 11.17 10.10
C LEU A 242 -3.08 9.85 9.32
N GLN A 243 -2.99 8.72 10.03
CA GLN A 243 -3.22 7.41 9.42
C GLN A 243 -4.74 7.17 9.34
N THR A 244 -5.18 6.59 8.22
CA THR A 244 -6.61 6.55 7.85
C THR A 244 -7.48 5.66 8.73
N GLU A 245 -6.89 4.76 9.52
CA GLU A 245 -7.61 3.78 10.35
C GLU A 245 -7.42 3.95 11.87
N ASP A 246 -6.86 5.08 12.31
CA ASP A 246 -6.66 5.36 13.72
C ASP A 246 -8.00 5.48 14.47
N THR A 247 -8.09 4.83 15.63
CA THR A 247 -9.20 4.98 16.57
C THR A 247 -8.73 5.64 17.86
N LEU A 248 -9.51 6.58 18.38
CA LEU A 248 -9.24 7.32 19.60
C LEU A 248 -10.32 7.01 20.62
N THR A 249 -9.95 6.64 21.84
CA THR A 249 -10.87 6.42 22.94
C THR A 249 -10.57 7.40 24.07
N ALA A 250 -11.55 8.19 24.50
CA ALA A 250 -11.41 9.11 25.61
C ALA A 250 -12.73 9.31 26.37
N ARG A 251 -12.64 9.84 27.59
CA ARG A 251 -13.81 10.27 28.37
C ARG A 251 -14.28 11.63 27.89
N THR A 252 -15.57 11.75 27.58
CA THR A 252 -16.23 12.96 27.07
C THR A 252 -17.65 13.09 27.65
N THR A 253 -18.33 14.19 27.36
CA THR A 253 -19.72 14.45 27.77
C THR A 253 -20.64 14.28 26.57
N SER A 254 -21.73 13.53 26.77
CA SER A 254 -22.81 13.34 25.81
C SER A 254 -24.05 14.15 26.19
N PHE A 255 -24.78 14.62 25.18
CA PHE A 255 -26.02 15.38 25.31
C PHE A 255 -27.13 14.66 24.54
N SER A 256 -28.25 14.37 25.22
CA SER A 256 -29.41 13.69 24.62
C SER A 256 -30.73 14.24 25.16
N VAL A 257 -31.82 13.89 24.48
CA VAL A 257 -33.20 14.17 24.91
C VAL A 257 -33.99 12.87 24.99
N ASP A 258 -34.79 12.68 26.03
CA ASP A 258 -35.74 11.56 26.14
C ASP A 258 -37.15 12.12 26.24
N ILE A 259 -38.12 11.42 25.63
CA ILE A 259 -39.52 11.82 25.68
C ILE A 259 -40.27 10.88 26.61
N THR A 260 -41.15 11.43 27.44
CA THR A 260 -42.12 10.67 28.23
C THR A 260 -43.51 10.95 27.70
N CYS A 261 -44.26 9.91 27.35
CA CYS A 261 -45.62 10.03 26.83
C CYS A 261 -46.64 9.38 27.78
N GLU A 262 -47.86 9.92 27.77
CA GLU A 262 -49.00 9.43 28.54
C GLU A 262 -50.27 9.35 27.67
N ASP A 263 -51.16 8.42 28.03
CA ASP A 263 -52.48 8.30 27.42
C ASP A 263 -53.40 9.42 27.92
N PRO A 264 -54.12 10.13 27.02
CA PRO A 264 -55.04 11.19 27.41
C PRO A 264 -56.29 10.64 28.10
N VAL A 265 -56.79 11.37 29.09
CA VAL A 265 -58.06 11.04 29.76
C VAL A 265 -59.21 11.77 29.06
N LEU A 266 -60.20 11.03 28.56
CA LEU A 266 -61.42 11.62 27.99
C LEU A 266 -62.25 12.30 29.08
N ASN A 267 -62.59 13.58 28.86
CA ASN A 267 -63.44 14.34 29.77
C ASN A 267 -64.89 13.81 29.79
N ARG A 268 -65.66 14.12 30.84
CA ARG A 268 -67.03 13.58 31.05
C ARG A 268 -68.05 13.95 29.97
N THR A 269 -67.80 15.00 29.18
CA THR A 269 -68.62 15.39 28.02
C THR A 269 -68.25 14.61 26.75
N GLY A 270 -67.12 13.89 26.72
CA GLY A 270 -66.65 13.14 25.57
C GLY A 270 -66.03 13.98 24.45
N GLU A 271 -65.91 15.29 24.62
CA GLU A 271 -65.52 16.24 23.56
C GLU A 271 -64.06 16.73 23.66
N THR A 272 -63.41 16.57 24.83
CA THR A 272 -62.03 17.04 25.07
C THR A 272 -61.14 15.99 25.73
N LEU A 273 -59.84 16.07 25.43
CA LEU A 273 -58.74 15.28 25.97
C LEU A 273 -58.07 16.03 27.12
N ALA A 274 -57.86 15.37 28.24
CA ALA A 274 -57.17 15.90 29.41
C ALA A 274 -55.78 15.25 29.60
N SER A 275 -54.76 16.09 29.85
CA SER A 275 -53.40 15.66 30.26
C SER A 275 -53.22 15.75 31.77
N SER A 276 -52.26 15.00 32.34
CA SER A 276 -51.83 15.12 33.74
C SER A 276 -51.30 16.52 34.09
N GLN A 277 -50.81 17.27 33.10
CA GLN A 277 -50.35 18.65 33.25
C GLN A 277 -51.49 19.70 33.18
N GLY A 278 -52.75 19.27 33.01
CA GLY A 278 -53.92 20.16 33.05
C GLY A 278 -54.36 20.76 31.71
N CYS A 279 -53.79 20.32 30.58
CA CYS A 279 -54.26 20.70 29.25
C CYS A 279 -55.64 20.08 28.92
N LEU A 280 -56.52 20.84 28.27
CA LEU A 280 -57.88 20.45 27.85
C LEU A 280 -58.10 20.72 26.37
N VAL A 281 -57.74 19.78 25.51
CA VAL A 281 -57.66 19.96 24.05
C VAL A 281 -58.85 19.30 23.35
N PRO A 282 -59.46 19.92 22.31
CA PRO A 282 -60.48 19.27 21.47
C PRO A 282 -59.96 18.01 20.77
N LEU A 283 -60.86 17.08 20.42
CA LEU A 283 -60.49 15.85 19.73
C LEU A 283 -59.90 16.11 18.32
N PRO A 284 -58.70 15.58 18.01
CA PRO A 284 -58.19 15.59 16.64
C PRO A 284 -59.03 14.64 15.76
N PHE A 285 -59.24 15.02 14.49
CA PHE A 285 -60.06 14.31 13.48
C PHE A 285 -61.57 14.25 13.78
N GLY A 286 -62.10 15.23 14.53
CA GLY A 286 -63.53 15.32 14.84
C GLY A 286 -63.99 14.36 15.94
N PRO A 287 -65.32 14.31 16.23
CA PRO A 287 -65.87 13.55 17.37
C PRO A 287 -65.72 12.03 17.21
N ASP A 288 -65.73 11.52 15.98
CA ASP A 288 -65.57 10.08 15.68
C ASP A 288 -64.10 9.68 15.50
N GLY A 289 -63.17 10.65 15.41
CA GLY A 289 -61.74 10.41 15.33
C GLY A 289 -61.22 9.81 14.01
N THR A 290 -62.04 9.69 12.97
CA THR A 290 -61.67 9.12 11.67
C THR A 290 -62.33 9.87 10.51
N ASP A 291 -61.57 10.10 9.43
CA ASP A 291 -62.08 10.64 8.17
C ASP A 291 -62.57 9.51 7.22
N ILE A 292 -63.18 9.88 6.09
CA ILE A 292 -63.62 8.96 5.02
C ILE A 292 -62.64 9.02 3.85
N VAL A 293 -62.12 7.86 3.42
CA VAL A 293 -61.21 7.71 2.29
C VAL A 293 -61.90 8.15 0.99
N HIS A 294 -61.19 8.94 0.18
CA HIS A 294 -61.69 9.46 -1.11
C HIS A 294 -63.05 10.19 -1.02
N GLU A 295 -63.30 10.90 0.08
CA GLU A 295 -64.56 11.61 0.29
C GLU A 295 -64.86 12.62 -0.84
N PRO A 296 -66.00 12.47 -1.57
CA PRO A 296 -66.31 13.36 -2.68
C PRO A 296 -66.60 14.79 -2.20
N GLY A 297 -65.91 15.78 -2.76
CA GLY A 297 -66.13 17.20 -2.48
C GLY A 297 -65.15 17.82 -1.48
N ARG A 298 -64.21 17.05 -0.92
CA ARG A 298 -63.03 17.62 -0.25
C ARG A 298 -62.03 18.20 -1.24
N SER A 299 -61.29 19.20 -0.79
CA SER A 299 -60.22 19.87 -1.55
C SER A 299 -58.96 19.00 -1.71
N TYR A 300 -58.85 17.90 -0.96
CA TYR A 300 -57.70 17.00 -0.92
C TYR A 300 -58.14 15.53 -0.84
N ASP A 301 -57.20 14.63 -1.18
CA ASP A 301 -57.43 13.20 -1.21
C ASP A 301 -57.12 12.56 0.15
N VAL A 302 -58.15 12.10 0.86
CA VAL A 302 -58.01 11.36 2.11
C VAL A 302 -57.58 9.94 1.78
N LYS A 303 -56.41 9.54 2.28
CA LYS A 303 -55.87 8.17 2.14
C LYS A 303 -56.23 7.34 3.38
N ARG A 304 -55.79 6.08 3.40
CA ARG A 304 -56.10 5.11 4.46
C ARG A 304 -55.68 5.56 5.86
N PHE A 305 -54.57 6.28 6.02
CA PHE A 305 -54.09 6.73 7.33
C PHE A 305 -54.08 8.25 7.46
N SER A 306 -54.27 8.77 8.67
CA SER A 306 -54.13 10.20 9.02
C SER A 306 -53.31 10.36 10.30
N ALA A 307 -52.54 11.44 10.37
CA ALA A 307 -51.67 11.77 11.49
C ALA A 307 -51.79 13.25 11.87
N PHE A 308 -51.57 13.56 13.14
CA PHE A 308 -51.71 14.90 13.72
C PHE A 308 -50.62 15.17 14.75
N TYR A 309 -50.10 16.39 14.74
CA TYR A 309 -49.11 16.88 15.69
C TYR A 309 -49.47 18.31 16.09
N ALA A 310 -49.41 18.62 17.39
CA ALA A 310 -49.56 19.98 17.91
C ALA A 310 -48.74 20.17 19.20
N GLY A 311 -47.79 21.10 19.19
CA GLY A 311 -47.02 21.55 20.35
C GLY A 311 -47.66 22.74 21.08
N THR A 312 -47.15 23.06 22.27
CA THR A 312 -47.73 24.15 23.08
C THR A 312 -47.31 25.55 22.62
N GLN A 313 -46.09 25.74 22.12
CA GLN A 313 -45.54 27.07 21.83
C GLN A 313 -46.00 27.62 20.46
N ASN A 314 -46.65 28.79 20.46
CA ASN A 314 -47.06 29.51 19.24
C ASN A 314 -47.34 31.00 19.53
N TYR A 315 -46.40 31.71 20.14
CA TYR A 315 -46.62 33.10 20.59
C TYR A 315 -46.73 34.13 19.44
N ASP A 316 -46.32 33.76 18.23
CA ASP A 316 -46.36 34.58 17.01
C ASP A 316 -47.43 34.16 16.00
N GLY A 317 -48.15 33.06 16.28
CA GLY A 317 -49.31 32.63 15.48
C GLY A 317 -48.97 31.92 14.17
N LEU A 318 -47.75 31.41 14.01
CA LEU A 318 -47.27 30.80 12.76
C LEU A 318 -47.49 29.27 12.68
N ALA A 319 -47.81 28.58 13.78
CA ALA A 319 -48.11 27.14 13.78
C ALA A 319 -49.49 26.82 13.19
N ASP A 320 -49.61 25.71 12.45
CA ASP A 320 -50.89 25.18 11.95
C ASP A 320 -51.85 24.86 13.11
N PHE A 321 -51.31 24.24 14.16
CA PHE A 321 -52.00 23.89 15.39
C PHE A 321 -51.12 24.15 16.61
N TYR A 322 -51.76 24.47 17.73
CA TYR A 322 -51.04 24.81 18.94
C TYR A 322 -51.89 24.61 20.19
N LEU A 323 -51.26 24.22 21.30
CA LEU A 323 -51.95 23.87 22.54
C LEU A 323 -52.05 25.00 23.56
N SER A 324 -51.36 26.13 23.38
CA SER A 324 -51.35 27.23 24.36
C SER A 324 -52.73 27.76 24.79
N PRO A 325 -53.79 27.83 23.94
CA PRO A 325 -55.12 28.27 24.38
C PRO A 325 -55.83 27.25 25.27
N TYR A 326 -55.35 26.00 25.26
CA TYR A 326 -55.96 24.84 25.91
C TYR A 326 -55.15 24.35 27.11
N CYS A 327 -53.96 24.90 27.34
CA CYS A 327 -53.04 24.51 28.41
C CYS A 327 -52.83 25.67 29.41
N PRO A 328 -52.47 25.37 30.67
CA PRO A 328 -52.00 26.37 31.63
C PRO A 328 -50.74 27.13 31.15
N GLU A 329 -50.56 28.39 31.55
CA GLU A 329 -49.42 29.24 31.11
C GLU A 329 -48.03 28.73 31.56
N ASP A 330 -47.98 27.88 32.59
CA ASP A 330 -46.76 27.24 33.11
C ASP A 330 -46.32 26.02 32.31
N VAL A 331 -47.20 25.45 31.48
CA VAL A 331 -46.90 24.32 30.60
C VAL A 331 -46.40 24.83 29.25
N LYS A 332 -45.14 24.55 28.90
CA LYS A 332 -44.51 25.07 27.66
C LYS A 332 -43.95 24.02 26.72
N ASP A 333 -43.68 22.82 27.22
CA ASP A 333 -42.93 21.78 26.50
C ASP A 333 -43.77 20.50 26.29
N VAL A 334 -45.11 20.61 26.34
CA VAL A 334 -46.02 19.48 26.07
C VAL A 334 -46.46 19.53 24.61
N PHE A 335 -46.56 18.38 23.96
CA PHE A 335 -47.14 18.23 22.63
C PHE A 335 -48.10 17.04 22.55
N LEU A 336 -49.07 17.14 21.65
CA LEU A 336 -50.08 16.12 21.37
C LEU A 336 -49.80 15.50 20.01
N VAL A 337 -49.76 14.17 19.98
CA VAL A 337 -49.68 13.39 18.74
C VAL A 337 -50.86 12.46 18.61
N ALA A 338 -51.37 12.29 17.39
CA ALA A 338 -52.41 11.32 17.11
C ALA A 338 -52.22 10.63 15.76
N PHE A 339 -52.62 9.37 15.69
CA PHE A 339 -52.55 8.54 14.49
C PHE A 339 -53.81 7.68 14.36
N THR A 340 -54.36 7.58 13.15
CA THR A 340 -55.59 6.82 12.90
C THR A 340 -55.64 6.18 11.52
N GLU A 341 -56.41 5.10 11.41
CA GLU A 341 -56.84 4.49 10.16
C GLU A 341 -58.23 5.00 9.78
N ASN A 342 -58.33 5.69 8.65
CA ASN A 342 -59.56 6.26 8.13
C ASN A 342 -60.54 5.19 7.63
N ARG A 343 -61.82 5.54 7.63
CA ARG A 343 -62.90 4.67 7.18
C ARG A 343 -62.95 4.60 5.66
N GLN A 344 -63.23 3.42 5.12
CA GLN A 344 -63.35 3.25 3.66
C GLN A 344 -64.69 3.82 3.15
N THR A 345 -65.75 3.71 3.94
CA THR A 345 -67.08 4.23 3.62
C THR A 345 -67.71 4.94 4.83
N ASP A 346 -68.73 5.76 4.59
CA ASP A 346 -69.48 6.47 5.63
C ASP A 346 -70.25 5.54 6.59
N VAL A 347 -70.52 4.31 6.16
CA VAL A 347 -71.23 3.27 6.93
C VAL A 347 -70.29 2.49 7.87
N ASP A 348 -68.98 2.53 7.64
CA ASP A 348 -68.03 1.78 8.47
C ASP A 348 -67.95 2.34 9.90
N PRO A 349 -67.81 1.49 10.93
CA PRO A 349 -67.62 1.96 12.29
C PRO A 349 -66.29 2.73 12.42
N PRO A 350 -66.19 3.72 13.33
CA PRO A 350 -64.94 4.42 13.57
C PRO A 350 -63.85 3.46 14.06
N ASN A 351 -62.67 3.54 13.44
CA ASN A 351 -61.49 2.80 13.89
C ASN A 351 -60.90 3.43 15.17
N PRO A 352 -60.20 2.63 16.00
CA PRO A 352 -59.52 3.16 17.19
C PRO A 352 -58.43 4.17 16.78
N VAL A 353 -58.34 5.26 17.54
CA VAL A 353 -57.35 6.32 17.35
C VAL A 353 -56.34 6.28 18.48
N THR A 354 -55.07 6.32 18.13
CA THR A 354 -53.98 6.41 19.10
C THR A 354 -53.63 7.86 19.32
N ARG A 355 -53.60 8.30 20.58
CA ARG A 355 -53.42 9.70 20.98
C ARG A 355 -52.49 9.73 22.19
N LEU A 356 -51.49 10.60 22.18
CA LEU A 356 -50.51 10.69 23.27
C LEU A 356 -50.16 12.14 23.57
N PHE A 357 -50.14 12.49 24.86
CA PHE A 357 -49.46 13.69 25.33
C PHE A 357 -48.02 13.33 25.69
N CYS A 358 -47.07 14.07 25.15
CA CYS A 358 -45.65 13.78 25.30
C CYS A 358 -44.89 15.01 25.79
N GLN A 359 -43.83 14.78 26.57
CA GLN A 359 -42.96 15.82 27.11
C GLN A 359 -41.48 15.43 26.95
N PRO A 360 -40.64 16.30 26.36
CA PRO A 360 -39.19 16.08 26.23
C PRO A 360 -38.43 16.51 27.50
N TYR A 361 -37.39 15.76 27.83
CA TYR A 361 -36.45 16.03 28.92
C TYR A 361 -35.01 15.96 28.41
N TYR A 362 -34.24 17.02 28.64
CA TYR A 362 -32.87 17.17 28.13
C TYR A 362 -31.82 16.83 29.18
N PHE A 363 -30.83 16.01 28.80
CA PHE A 363 -29.83 15.47 29.71
C PHE A 363 -28.40 15.63 29.21
N GLN A 364 -27.47 15.71 30.15
CA GLN A 364 -26.03 15.52 29.92
C GLN A 364 -25.53 14.30 30.71
N GLN A 365 -24.59 13.54 30.14
CA GLN A 365 -24.04 12.33 30.74
C GLN A 365 -22.57 12.14 30.38
N ASP A 366 -21.74 11.80 31.35
CA ASP A 366 -20.34 11.40 31.11
C ASP A 366 -20.27 10.03 30.46
N VAL A 367 -19.54 9.94 29.35
CA VAL A 367 -19.36 8.72 28.55
C VAL A 367 -17.90 8.50 28.18
N THR A 368 -17.55 7.25 27.87
CA THR A 368 -16.30 6.91 27.20
C THR A 368 -16.61 6.62 25.74
N ALA A 369 -16.07 7.43 24.83
CA ALA A 369 -16.35 7.33 23.41
C ALA A 369 -15.10 6.87 22.65
N THR A 370 -15.29 5.92 21.74
CA THR A 370 -14.30 5.50 20.74
C THR A 370 -14.69 6.07 19.39
N VAL A 371 -13.83 6.91 18.83
CA VAL A 371 -14.06 7.61 17.57
C VAL A 371 -12.98 7.27 16.56
N ARG A 372 -13.31 7.30 15.27
CA ARG A 372 -12.31 7.26 14.20
C ARG A 372 -11.66 8.64 14.07
N ARG A 373 -10.34 8.69 13.98
CA ARG A 373 -9.57 9.95 13.99
C ARG A 373 -9.80 10.84 12.77
N VAL A 374 -10.02 10.23 11.60
CA VAL A 374 -10.08 10.94 10.31
C VAL A 374 -11.32 11.82 10.20
N ASP A 375 -12.49 11.25 10.51
CA ASP A 375 -13.80 11.85 10.31
C ASP A 375 -14.52 12.18 11.63
N GLY A 376 -13.97 11.75 12.77
CA GLY A 376 -14.62 11.90 14.08
C GLY A 376 -15.87 11.03 14.25
N SER A 377 -16.06 10.01 13.40
CA SER A 377 -17.21 9.11 13.48
C SER A 377 -17.15 8.24 14.74
N ILE A 378 -18.28 8.10 15.42
CA ILE A 378 -18.37 7.34 16.67
C ILE A 378 -18.50 5.85 16.35
N LEU A 379 -17.58 5.04 16.87
CA LEU A 379 -17.59 3.58 16.74
C LEU A 379 -18.25 2.89 17.94
N ASN A 380 -18.02 3.42 19.14
CA ASN A 380 -18.60 2.86 20.37
C ASN A 380 -18.71 3.94 21.46
N VAL A 381 -19.77 3.89 22.27
CA VAL A 381 -19.98 4.77 23.43
C VAL A 381 -20.40 3.90 24.60
N SER A 382 -19.74 4.07 25.74
CA SER A 382 -20.11 3.41 26.99
C SER A 382 -20.33 4.42 28.11
N ASP A 383 -21.36 4.17 28.91
CA ASP A 383 -21.74 5.04 30.02
C ASP A 383 -20.67 5.05 31.11
N ALA A 384 -20.21 6.25 31.48
CA ALA A 384 -19.23 6.45 32.55
C ALA A 384 -19.84 7.10 33.81
N GLY A 385 -21.06 7.62 33.72
CA GLY A 385 -21.79 8.24 34.84
C GLY A 385 -23.31 8.26 34.65
N PRO A 386 -24.07 8.70 35.67
CA PRO A 386 -25.53 8.82 35.57
C PRO A 386 -25.95 10.02 34.73
N LYS A 387 -27.13 9.95 34.08
CA LYS A 387 -27.75 11.10 33.41
C LYS A 387 -28.08 12.21 34.42
N SER A 388 -27.75 13.46 34.07
CA SER A 388 -28.07 14.65 34.85
C SER A 388 -28.83 15.67 33.99
N PRO A 389 -29.73 16.49 34.56
CA PRO A 389 -30.43 17.53 33.80
C PRO A 389 -29.44 18.50 33.15
N MET A 390 -29.69 18.85 31.89
CA MET A 390 -28.82 19.76 31.16
C MET A 390 -28.91 21.20 31.73
N PRO A 391 -27.79 21.92 31.88
CA PRO A 391 -27.82 23.30 32.35
C PRO A 391 -28.59 24.23 31.40
N GLN A 392 -29.57 25.00 31.93
CA GLN A 392 -30.39 25.92 31.12
C GLN A 392 -29.60 26.98 30.35
N ARG A 393 -28.36 27.28 30.77
CA ARG A 393 -27.48 28.25 30.10
C ARG A 393 -26.84 27.74 28.79
N MET A 394 -26.94 26.44 28.53
CA MET A 394 -26.20 25.77 27.45
C MET A 394 -27.02 25.67 26.15
N PHE A 395 -28.33 25.48 26.24
CA PHE A 395 -29.20 25.30 25.07
C PHE A 395 -30.56 25.93 25.33
N ASN A 396 -31.07 26.70 24.36
CA ASN A 396 -32.38 27.31 24.45
C ASN A 396 -33.48 26.31 24.08
N THR A 397 -33.90 25.50 25.06
CA THR A 397 -34.93 24.47 24.88
C THR A 397 -36.25 25.06 24.39
N SER A 398 -36.68 26.20 24.94
CA SER A 398 -37.93 26.83 24.55
C SER A 398 -37.94 27.22 23.07
N LEU A 399 -36.86 27.82 22.58
CA LEU A 399 -36.72 28.15 21.16
C LEU A 399 -36.73 26.90 20.29
N HIS A 400 -36.07 25.83 20.72
CA HIS A 400 -36.07 24.56 19.99
C HIS A 400 -37.48 23.97 19.87
N GLU A 401 -38.21 23.83 20.98
CA GLU A 401 -39.59 23.29 20.97
C GLU A 401 -40.55 24.14 20.14
N TRP A 402 -40.40 25.47 20.16
CA TRP A 402 -41.16 26.35 19.27
C TRP A 402 -40.84 26.07 17.78
N GLN A 403 -39.57 25.90 17.43
CA GLN A 403 -39.17 25.58 16.05
C GLN A 403 -39.68 24.19 15.61
N VAL A 404 -39.72 23.21 16.51
CA VAL A 404 -40.32 21.89 16.24
C VAL A 404 -41.81 22.01 15.95
N ASN A 405 -42.53 22.84 16.70
CA ASN A 405 -43.97 23.03 16.51
C ASN A 405 -44.33 23.79 15.23
N VAL A 406 -43.59 24.84 14.91
CA VAL A 406 -43.86 25.69 13.75
C VAL A 406 -43.23 25.11 12.47
N ALA A 407 -42.25 24.21 12.59
CA ALA A 407 -41.44 23.69 11.49
C ALA A 407 -40.74 24.80 10.66
N SER A 408 -40.28 25.86 11.36
CA SER A 408 -39.58 27.00 10.79
C SER A 408 -38.60 27.61 11.79
N GLN A 409 -37.59 28.31 11.29
CA GLN A 409 -36.70 29.16 12.08
C GLN A 409 -37.43 30.42 12.54
N GLN A 410 -37.18 30.87 13.78
CA GLN A 410 -37.86 32.03 14.38
C GLN A 410 -37.35 33.35 13.81
N ASN A 411 -36.04 33.53 13.82
CA ASN A 411 -35.40 34.71 13.24
C ASN A 411 -35.08 34.41 11.79
N MET A 412 -35.56 35.25 10.87
CA MET A 412 -35.07 35.24 9.50
C MET A 412 -33.59 35.65 9.58
N VAL A 413 -32.67 34.71 9.41
CA VAL A 413 -31.23 34.97 9.33
C VAL A 413 -30.73 34.40 8.02
N ARG A 414 -30.04 35.22 7.21
CA ARG A 414 -29.44 34.77 5.96
C ARG A 414 -28.33 33.80 6.30
N SER A 415 -28.42 32.60 5.75
CA SER A 415 -27.50 31.50 6.01
C SER A 415 -27.06 30.87 4.70
N THR A 416 -26.20 29.85 4.79
CA THR A 416 -25.86 29.05 3.61
C THR A 416 -27.09 28.38 3.01
N ILE A 417 -28.14 28.07 3.77
CA ILE A 417 -29.38 27.54 3.21
C ILE A 417 -30.33 28.70 2.85
N PRO A 418 -30.80 28.78 1.60
CA PRO A 418 -31.67 29.86 1.11
C PRO A 418 -33.14 29.66 1.52
N SER A 419 -33.41 29.15 2.74
CA SER A 419 -34.74 28.91 3.28
C SER A 419 -34.73 28.93 4.81
N THR A 420 -35.78 29.46 5.41
CA THR A 420 -36.02 29.45 6.87
C THR A 420 -36.96 28.33 7.29
N GLU A 421 -37.67 27.70 6.36
CA GLU A 421 -38.56 26.58 6.63
C GLU A 421 -37.80 25.25 6.68
N TRP A 422 -38.38 24.30 7.41
CA TRP A 422 -37.89 22.92 7.42
C TRP A 422 -38.13 22.24 6.07
N PRO A 423 -37.28 21.25 5.70
CA PRO A 423 -37.41 20.52 4.44
C PRO A 423 -38.77 19.81 4.33
N GLU A 424 -39.26 19.65 3.10
CA GLU A 424 -40.49 18.91 2.82
C GLU A 424 -40.20 17.42 2.54
N GLN A 425 -41.09 16.54 3.01
CA GLN A 425 -41.02 15.08 2.76
C GLN A 425 -42.16 14.60 1.85
N GLY A 426 -42.80 15.51 1.12
CA GLY A 426 -44.03 15.24 0.37
C GLY A 426 -43.87 14.08 -0.62
N ARG A 427 -42.72 13.96 -1.30
CA ARG A 427 -42.48 12.87 -2.27
C ARG A 427 -42.28 11.51 -1.60
N GLN A 428 -41.54 11.44 -0.49
CA GLN A 428 -41.34 10.22 0.30
C GLN A 428 -42.68 9.75 0.89
N LEU A 429 -43.48 10.68 1.42
CA LEU A 429 -44.79 10.38 1.99
C LEU A 429 -45.86 10.11 0.92
N SER A 430 -45.70 10.64 -0.30
CA SER A 430 -46.68 10.44 -1.38
C SER A 430 -46.82 8.98 -1.80
N GLU A 431 -45.74 8.18 -1.67
CA GLU A 431 -45.72 6.72 -1.93
C GLU A 431 -46.42 5.92 -0.83
N THR A 432 -46.69 6.54 0.32
CA THR A 432 -47.34 5.90 1.45
C THR A 432 -48.85 6.11 1.41
N GLU A 433 -49.60 5.31 2.18
CA GLU A 433 -51.05 5.47 2.34
C GLU A 433 -51.45 6.56 3.37
N LEU A 434 -50.53 7.48 3.69
CA LEU A 434 -50.77 8.60 4.61
C LEU A 434 -51.40 9.80 3.88
N THR A 435 -52.44 10.36 4.50
CA THR A 435 -53.13 11.58 4.03
C THR A 435 -52.21 12.78 4.16
N LEU A 436 -51.94 13.46 3.04
CA LEU A 436 -51.21 14.72 2.99
C LEU A 436 -52.22 15.83 2.67
N THR A 437 -52.46 16.73 3.61
CA THR A 437 -53.37 17.87 3.39
C THR A 437 -52.58 19.17 3.30
N PRO A 438 -52.94 20.09 2.37
CA PRO A 438 -52.37 21.43 2.33
C PRO A 438 -52.67 22.27 3.58
N GLU A 439 -53.72 21.92 4.33
CA GLU A 439 -54.14 22.62 5.56
C GLU A 439 -53.27 22.27 6.77
N TYR A 440 -52.53 21.16 6.73
CA TYR A 440 -51.70 20.62 7.82
C TYR A 440 -50.22 20.51 7.42
N GLU A 441 -49.80 21.30 6.46
CA GLU A 441 -48.51 21.18 5.77
C GLU A 441 -47.32 21.27 6.72
N LYS A 442 -47.31 22.17 7.71
CA LYS A 442 -46.20 22.30 8.68
C LYS A 442 -46.20 21.15 9.66
N SER A 443 -47.37 20.75 10.16
CA SER A 443 -47.48 19.57 11.03
C SER A 443 -47.05 18.28 10.30
N SER A 444 -47.26 18.22 8.98
CA SER A 444 -46.84 17.08 8.15
C SER A 444 -45.32 16.93 8.03
N LYS A 445 -44.54 18.01 8.24
CA LYS A 445 -43.06 17.96 8.18
C LYS A 445 -42.47 17.19 9.36
N ILE A 446 -42.88 17.51 10.59
CA ILE A 446 -42.40 16.78 11.78
C ILE A 446 -42.93 15.33 11.82
N ILE A 447 -44.18 15.10 11.38
CA ILE A 447 -44.73 13.75 11.22
C ILE A 447 -43.91 12.96 10.19
N GLY A 448 -43.61 13.56 9.04
CA GLY A 448 -42.79 12.94 8.00
C GLY A 448 -41.41 12.56 8.50
N LEU A 449 -40.76 13.44 9.26
CA LEU A 449 -39.48 13.16 9.89
C LEU A 449 -39.56 12.06 10.96
N ALA A 450 -40.62 12.03 11.77
CA ALA A 450 -40.84 10.99 12.77
C ALA A 450 -41.00 9.61 12.12
N LEU A 451 -41.88 9.50 11.12
CA LEU A 451 -42.11 8.26 10.37
C LEU A 451 -40.84 7.79 9.66
N GLY A 452 -40.09 8.73 9.06
CA GLY A 452 -38.81 8.45 8.45
C GLY A 452 -37.75 7.98 9.44
N ALA A 453 -37.73 8.52 10.66
CA ALA A 453 -36.74 8.15 11.67
C ALA A 453 -36.92 6.70 12.18
N SER A 454 -38.17 6.22 12.26
CA SER A 454 -38.49 4.84 12.66
C SER A 454 -38.57 3.84 11.51
N GLN A 455 -38.93 4.26 10.29
CA GLN A 455 -39.07 3.41 9.09
C GLN A 455 -39.95 2.15 9.28
N LYS A 456 -40.91 2.19 10.21
CA LYS A 456 -41.87 1.09 10.44
C LYS A 456 -43.05 1.19 9.46
N PRO A 457 -43.74 0.06 9.16
CA PRO A 457 -45.02 0.06 8.43
C PRO A 457 -46.07 0.96 9.10
N LEU A 458 -46.95 1.58 8.31
CA LEU A 458 -47.93 2.55 8.82
C LEU A 458 -48.90 1.96 9.85
N GLU A 459 -49.24 0.68 9.71
CA GLU A 459 -50.12 -0.06 10.64
C GLU A 459 -49.56 -0.11 12.07
N GLU A 460 -48.22 -0.16 12.22
CA GLU A 460 -47.59 -0.28 13.53
C GLU A 460 -47.72 1.01 14.37
N TYR A 461 -47.92 2.18 13.74
CA TYR A 461 -48.09 3.45 14.47
C TYR A 461 -49.47 3.60 15.13
N LEU A 462 -50.39 2.65 14.88
CA LEU A 462 -51.59 2.50 15.70
C LEU A 462 -51.25 2.00 17.11
N ASP A 463 -50.07 1.39 17.34
CA ASP A 463 -49.60 1.07 18.68
C ASP A 463 -49.04 2.31 19.40
N PRO A 464 -49.51 2.65 20.62
CA PRO A 464 -49.01 3.78 21.40
C PRO A 464 -47.49 3.75 21.63
N GLY A 465 -46.91 2.57 21.88
CA GLY A 465 -45.48 2.44 22.13
C GLY A 465 -44.64 2.78 20.90
N THR A 466 -45.07 2.29 19.73
CA THR A 466 -44.41 2.58 18.46
C THR A 466 -44.51 4.06 18.07
N LEU A 467 -45.68 4.68 18.28
CA LEU A 467 -45.84 6.11 18.03
C LEU A 467 -44.94 6.95 18.95
N ALA A 468 -44.89 6.64 20.24
CA ALA A 468 -44.01 7.32 21.20
C ALA A 468 -42.52 7.16 20.83
N GLU A 469 -42.10 5.94 20.45
CA GLU A 469 -40.73 5.64 20.02
C GLU A 469 -40.33 6.44 18.77
N SER A 470 -41.23 6.57 17.79
CA SER A 470 -41.01 7.36 16.57
C SER A 470 -40.73 8.83 16.89
N PHE A 471 -41.55 9.43 17.75
CA PHE A 471 -41.34 10.81 18.20
C PHE A 471 -40.08 10.96 19.06
N GLN A 472 -39.75 9.98 19.90
CA GLN A 472 -38.50 9.98 20.67
C GLN A 472 -37.27 9.99 19.75
N SER A 473 -37.27 9.15 18.71
CA SER A 473 -36.17 9.06 17.74
C SER A 473 -35.94 10.37 17.00
N ILE A 474 -37.00 11.05 16.55
CA ILE A 474 -36.82 12.31 15.82
C ILE A 474 -36.40 13.49 16.71
N HIS A 475 -36.92 13.61 17.95
CA HIS A 475 -36.46 14.66 18.86
C HIS A 475 -35.00 14.45 19.26
N ARG A 476 -34.59 13.20 19.48
CA ARG A 476 -33.18 12.85 19.70
C ARG A 476 -32.29 13.32 18.55
N LEU A 477 -32.68 13.00 17.31
CA LEU A 477 -31.90 13.38 16.14
C LEU A 477 -31.84 14.90 15.94
N LEU A 478 -32.98 15.59 16.03
CA LEU A 478 -33.06 17.05 15.87
C LEU A 478 -32.25 17.77 16.94
N PHE A 479 -32.37 17.35 18.20
CA PHE A 479 -31.61 17.91 19.29
C PHE A 479 -30.12 17.63 19.14
N ALA A 480 -29.72 16.38 18.87
CA ALA A 480 -28.31 16.03 18.69
C ALA A 480 -27.70 16.84 17.53
N ARG A 481 -28.41 16.98 16.40
CA ARG A 481 -27.91 17.74 15.26
C ARG A 481 -27.81 19.23 15.57
N ALA A 482 -28.81 19.82 16.22
CA ALA A 482 -28.76 21.22 16.66
C ALA A 482 -27.64 21.46 17.67
N MET A 483 -27.42 20.50 18.59
CA MET A 483 -26.39 20.60 19.62
C MET A 483 -24.97 20.59 19.02
N ILE A 484 -24.74 19.91 17.90
CA ILE A 484 -23.46 19.98 17.17
C ILE A 484 -23.15 21.41 16.69
N ASP A 485 -24.15 22.18 16.25
CA ASP A 485 -23.93 23.58 15.84
C ASP A 485 -23.69 24.49 17.07
N VAL A 486 -24.16 24.10 18.26
CA VAL A 486 -23.91 24.80 19.53
C VAL A 486 -22.53 24.49 20.11
N LEU A 487 -22.05 23.26 19.94
CA LEU A 487 -20.74 22.81 20.43
C LEU A 487 -19.62 23.29 19.50
N SER A 488 -18.63 24.01 20.04
CA SER A 488 -17.50 24.49 19.24
C SER A 488 -16.42 23.42 19.08
N ILE A 489 -15.83 23.32 17.89
CA ILE A 489 -14.59 22.57 17.63
C ILE A 489 -13.38 23.51 17.88
N ASP A 490 -13.39 24.22 19.00
CA ASP A 490 -12.27 25.06 19.44
C ASP A 490 -11.59 24.42 20.66
N TYR A 491 -10.27 24.32 20.57
CA TYR A 491 -9.42 23.69 21.57
C TYR A 491 -8.50 24.69 22.30
N ASN A 492 -8.70 26.01 22.11
CA ASN A 492 -7.89 27.04 22.77
C ASN A 492 -7.93 26.93 24.31
N ASP A 493 -9.09 26.57 24.88
CA ASP A 493 -9.30 26.35 26.32
C ASP A 493 -9.61 24.86 26.64
N ALA A 494 -9.01 23.94 25.87
CA ALA A 494 -9.29 22.52 26.02
C ALA A 494 -8.85 21.94 27.37
N MET A 495 -9.67 21.04 27.92
CA MET A 495 -9.31 20.26 29.10
C MET A 495 -8.51 19.02 28.68
N LEU A 496 -7.40 18.74 29.37
CA LEU A 496 -6.62 17.53 29.12
C LEU A 496 -7.25 16.32 29.82
N VAL A 497 -7.54 15.28 29.04
CA VAL A 497 -8.13 14.01 29.50
C VAL A 497 -7.24 12.86 29.02
N ASN A 498 -7.06 11.82 29.84
CA ASN A 498 -6.32 10.64 29.40
C ASN A 498 -7.14 9.86 28.36
N GLY A 499 -6.55 9.60 27.20
CA GLY A 499 -7.13 8.74 26.17
C GLY A 499 -6.20 7.62 25.71
N THR A 500 -6.73 6.75 24.86
CA THR A 500 -5.97 5.69 24.19
C THR A 500 -6.16 5.78 22.68
N ARG A 501 -5.06 5.80 21.93
CA ARG A 501 -5.04 5.72 20.47
C ARG A 501 -4.67 4.31 20.05
N ASN A 502 -5.53 3.67 19.27
CA ASN A 502 -5.24 2.40 18.61
C ASN A 502 -5.01 2.65 17.12
N TYR A 503 -3.87 2.21 16.59
CA TYR A 503 -3.50 2.32 15.18
C TYR A 503 -2.89 1.02 14.68
N GLN A 504 -3.00 0.78 13.37
CA GLN A 504 -2.33 -0.34 12.70
C GLN A 504 -1.04 0.16 12.05
N THR A 505 0.04 -0.59 12.22
CA THR A 505 1.34 -0.29 11.59
C THR A 505 1.97 -1.57 11.09
N GLU A 506 2.68 -1.51 9.98
CA GLU A 506 3.51 -2.63 9.55
C GLU A 506 4.75 -2.75 10.44
N ALA A 507 5.10 -3.97 10.80
CA ALA A 507 6.21 -4.31 11.65
C ALA A 507 7.08 -5.40 11.03
N ILE A 508 8.39 -5.25 11.15
CA ILE A 508 9.35 -6.30 10.76
C ILE A 508 9.49 -7.25 11.95
N ARG A 509 9.12 -8.52 11.74
CA ARG A 509 9.10 -9.58 12.76
C ARG A 509 10.04 -10.73 12.41
N ILE A 510 10.51 -11.42 13.44
CA ILE A 510 11.36 -12.60 13.26
C ILE A 510 10.48 -13.85 13.11
N VAL A 511 10.78 -14.69 12.12
CA VAL A 511 10.17 -16.02 12.00
C VAL A 511 10.92 -16.99 12.93
N PRO A 512 10.31 -17.42 14.07
CA PRO A 512 11.05 -18.16 15.09
C PRO A 512 11.60 -19.49 14.58
N GLY A 513 10.87 -20.16 13.67
CA GLY A 513 11.31 -21.42 13.07
C GLY A 513 12.68 -21.32 12.38
N PHE A 514 12.87 -20.29 11.54
CA PHE A 514 14.15 -20.10 10.85
C PHE A 514 15.26 -19.61 11.79
N ALA A 515 14.94 -18.73 12.73
CA ALA A 515 15.90 -18.26 13.73
C ALA A 515 16.50 -19.42 14.55
N TYR A 516 15.65 -20.31 15.08
CA TYR A 516 16.10 -21.47 15.86
C TYR A 516 16.90 -22.49 15.05
N VAL A 517 16.53 -22.72 13.78
CA VAL A 517 17.31 -23.58 12.90
C VAL A 517 18.70 -22.99 12.64
N VAL A 518 18.81 -21.68 12.40
CA VAL A 518 20.09 -21.00 12.20
C VAL A 518 20.94 -21.04 13.47
N GLU A 519 20.36 -20.79 14.63
CA GLU A 519 21.07 -20.91 15.92
C GLU A 519 21.61 -22.33 16.15
N ALA A 520 20.81 -23.36 15.87
CA ALA A 520 21.22 -24.75 15.99
C ALA A 520 22.39 -25.09 15.03
N LEU A 521 22.33 -24.62 13.78
CA LEU A 521 23.40 -24.80 12.81
C LEU A 521 24.69 -24.09 13.24
N LEU A 522 24.59 -22.84 13.72
CA LEU A 522 25.73 -22.09 14.24
C LEU A 522 26.31 -22.77 15.49
N GLY A 523 25.47 -23.32 16.37
CA GLY A 523 25.90 -24.11 17.53
C GLY A 523 26.70 -25.35 17.11
N LEU A 524 26.24 -26.08 16.09
CA LEU A 524 26.97 -27.22 15.52
C LEU A 524 28.31 -26.78 14.90
N ILE A 525 28.34 -25.65 14.19
CA ILE A 525 29.57 -25.07 13.63
C ILE A 525 30.55 -24.69 14.74
N ALA A 526 30.08 -24.11 15.85
CA ALA A 526 30.92 -23.78 17.00
C ALA A 526 31.56 -25.03 17.60
N ILE A 527 30.82 -26.14 17.73
CA ILE A 527 31.34 -27.44 18.18
C ILE A 527 32.42 -27.95 17.22
N LEU A 528 32.18 -27.91 15.91
CA LEU A 528 33.15 -28.34 14.90
C LEU A 528 34.41 -27.46 14.89
N ALA A 529 34.27 -26.15 15.10
CA ALA A 529 35.38 -25.21 15.20
C ALA A 529 36.23 -25.45 16.46
N ILE A 530 35.60 -25.72 17.60
CA ILE A 530 36.29 -26.11 18.84
C ILE A 530 37.04 -27.43 18.62
N LEU A 531 36.41 -28.42 17.98
CA LEU A 531 37.06 -29.69 17.64
C LEU A 531 38.25 -29.49 16.68
N LEU A 532 38.13 -28.61 15.68
CA LEU A 532 39.24 -28.26 14.80
C LEU A 532 40.38 -27.57 15.56
N LEU A 533 40.07 -26.69 16.52
CA LEU A 533 41.07 -26.04 17.37
C LEU A 533 41.82 -27.04 18.26
N THR A 534 41.11 -27.99 18.88
CA THR A 534 41.74 -29.02 19.72
C THR A 534 42.60 -29.98 18.91
N LEU A 535 42.15 -30.39 17.72
CA LEU A 535 42.93 -31.23 16.80
C LEU A 535 44.21 -30.53 16.29
N ASN A 536 44.23 -29.19 16.24
CA ASN A 536 45.39 -28.39 15.82
C ASN A 536 46.25 -27.86 16.99
N TRP A 537 45.92 -28.22 18.23
CA TRP A 537 46.60 -27.69 19.42
C TRP A 537 48.07 -28.15 19.52
N GLY A 538 48.39 -29.33 18.96
CA GLY A 538 49.74 -29.91 18.91
C GLY A 538 50.62 -29.45 17.73
N ASN A 539 51.93 -29.69 17.83
CA ASN A 539 52.91 -29.41 16.79
C ASN A 539 53.24 -30.67 15.96
N LEU A 540 52.22 -31.16 15.24
CA LEU A 540 52.37 -32.32 14.35
C LEU A 540 52.92 -31.95 12.97
N LEU A 541 53.04 -30.67 12.62
CA LEU A 541 53.44 -30.24 11.27
C LEU A 541 54.94 -29.89 11.23
N LYS A 542 55.73 -30.68 10.51
CA LYS A 542 57.19 -30.52 10.35
C LYS A 542 57.54 -29.77 9.05
N LEU A 543 56.93 -28.62 8.83
CA LEU A 543 57.20 -27.76 7.67
C LEU A 543 57.81 -26.43 8.13
N GLU A 544 58.74 -25.88 7.36
CA GLU A 544 59.40 -24.58 7.63
C GLU A 544 58.96 -23.47 6.68
N THR A 545 58.50 -23.83 5.49
CA THR A 545 57.99 -22.90 4.46
C THR A 545 56.73 -23.48 3.80
N ASP A 546 55.97 -22.63 3.10
CA ASP A 546 54.76 -23.04 2.39
C ASP A 546 55.12 -23.94 1.18
N PRO A 547 54.74 -25.23 1.17
CA PRO A 547 55.23 -26.21 0.20
C PRO A 547 54.51 -26.16 -1.16
N GLU A 548 53.70 -25.12 -1.42
CA GLU A 548 52.71 -25.13 -2.50
C GLU A 548 53.29 -24.83 -3.90
N SER A 549 54.40 -24.09 -4.00
CA SER A 549 55.04 -23.86 -5.30
C SER A 549 55.85 -25.07 -5.74
N VAL A 550 55.89 -25.36 -7.06
CA VAL A 550 56.68 -26.48 -7.62
C VAL A 550 58.14 -26.39 -7.19
N ILE A 551 58.71 -25.18 -7.10
CA ILE A 551 60.09 -24.97 -6.62
C ILE A 551 60.28 -25.32 -5.14
N ALA A 552 59.27 -25.12 -4.29
CA ALA A 552 59.31 -25.52 -2.88
C ALA A 552 59.22 -27.04 -2.73
N LEU A 553 58.45 -27.73 -3.58
CA LEU A 553 58.43 -29.18 -3.67
C LEU A 553 59.78 -29.75 -4.16
N MET A 554 60.39 -29.13 -5.16
CA MET A 554 61.74 -29.50 -5.63
C MET A 554 62.77 -29.34 -4.49
N ALA A 555 62.71 -28.26 -3.72
CA ALA A 555 63.59 -28.04 -2.58
C ALA A 555 63.42 -29.11 -1.48
N LEU A 556 62.17 -29.53 -1.20
CA LEU A 556 61.84 -30.54 -0.19
C LEU A 556 62.45 -31.94 -0.47
N ILE A 557 62.75 -32.24 -1.75
CA ILE A 557 63.17 -33.56 -2.24
C ILE A 557 64.60 -33.55 -2.80
N SER A 558 65.19 -32.37 -3.06
CA SER A 558 66.51 -32.16 -3.69
C SER A 558 67.65 -33.03 -3.15
N CYS A 559 67.64 -33.38 -1.85
CA CYS A 559 68.67 -34.20 -1.21
C CYS A 559 68.39 -35.72 -1.17
N GLU A 560 67.22 -36.19 -1.59
CA GLU A 560 66.80 -37.58 -1.44
C GLU A 560 66.78 -38.33 -2.79
N GLY A 561 67.89 -39.00 -3.11
CA GLY A 561 68.05 -39.72 -4.38
C GLY A 561 67.13 -40.93 -4.56
N THR A 562 66.63 -41.53 -3.49
CA THR A 562 65.75 -42.72 -3.55
C THR A 562 64.38 -42.39 -4.15
N ILE A 563 63.74 -41.31 -3.67
CA ILE A 563 62.47 -40.81 -4.19
C ILE A 563 62.63 -40.32 -5.63
N LEU A 564 63.70 -39.56 -5.93
CA LEU A 564 63.92 -39.05 -7.28
C LEU A 564 64.05 -40.19 -8.30
N LYS A 565 64.73 -41.28 -7.94
CA LYS A 565 64.86 -42.47 -8.80
C LYS A 565 63.54 -43.23 -8.96
N GLN A 566 62.75 -43.38 -7.89
CA GLN A 566 61.44 -44.04 -7.99
C GLN A 566 60.48 -43.27 -8.91
N PHE A 567 60.45 -41.93 -8.79
CA PHE A 567 59.53 -41.10 -9.55
C PHE A 567 60.04 -40.75 -10.97
N SER A 568 61.33 -40.96 -11.28
CA SER A 568 61.87 -40.73 -12.64
C SER A 568 61.33 -41.72 -13.68
N GLU A 569 60.96 -42.93 -13.26
CA GLU A 569 60.33 -43.96 -14.11
C GLU A 569 58.85 -43.64 -14.46
N HIS A 570 58.29 -42.58 -13.86
CA HIS A 570 56.89 -42.19 -13.96
C HIS A 570 56.66 -40.86 -14.70
N ASP A 571 57.63 -40.38 -15.48
CA ASP A 571 57.52 -39.11 -16.21
C ASP A 571 56.33 -39.09 -17.21
N GLN A 572 56.05 -40.23 -17.86
CA GLN A 572 54.98 -40.39 -18.86
C GLN A 572 53.79 -41.24 -18.41
N SER A 573 53.84 -41.85 -17.22
CA SER A 573 52.79 -42.77 -16.76
C SER A 573 51.47 -42.06 -16.42
N GLY A 574 50.35 -42.70 -16.76
CA GLY A 574 49.00 -42.28 -16.35
C GLY A 574 48.76 -42.36 -14.83
N PRO A 575 47.70 -41.73 -14.30
CA PRO A 575 47.47 -41.59 -12.86
C PRO A 575 47.23 -42.93 -12.15
N LYS A 576 46.54 -43.89 -12.76
CA LYS A 576 46.29 -45.23 -12.17
C LYS A 576 47.56 -46.04 -11.97
N ARG A 577 48.50 -45.95 -12.91
CA ARG A 577 49.80 -46.62 -12.82
C ARG A 577 50.64 -46.02 -11.70
N LEU A 578 50.71 -44.68 -11.65
CA LEU A 578 51.38 -43.97 -10.56
C LEU A 578 50.76 -44.31 -9.19
N GLU A 579 49.43 -44.36 -9.10
CA GLU A 579 48.74 -44.76 -7.86
C GLU A 579 49.09 -46.19 -7.46
N ARG A 580 49.04 -47.16 -8.39
CA ARG A 580 49.34 -48.57 -8.11
C ARG A 580 50.76 -48.77 -7.56
N GLU A 581 51.74 -48.07 -8.11
CA GLU A 581 53.16 -48.26 -7.77
C GLU A 581 53.59 -47.44 -6.53
N THR A 582 52.87 -46.37 -6.19
CA THR A 582 53.25 -45.49 -5.05
C THR A 582 52.31 -45.57 -3.84
N ALA A 583 51.11 -46.15 -3.97
CA ALA A 583 50.09 -46.13 -2.93
C ALA A 583 50.50 -46.83 -1.63
N GLU A 584 51.15 -47.99 -1.74
CA GLU A 584 51.52 -48.85 -0.59
C GLU A 584 52.93 -48.56 -0.03
N CYS A 585 53.67 -47.64 -0.66
CA CYS A 585 54.98 -47.18 -0.16
C CYS A 585 54.80 -46.20 1.02
N THR A 586 55.68 -46.27 2.03
CA THR A 586 55.62 -45.40 3.22
C THR A 586 56.62 -44.25 3.12
N TYR A 587 56.12 -43.02 3.23
CA TYR A 587 56.89 -41.77 3.13
C TYR A 587 56.82 -40.99 4.45
N ALA A 588 57.87 -40.23 4.79
CA ALA A 588 57.87 -39.34 5.96
C ALA A 588 58.65 -38.05 5.75
N LEU A 589 58.29 -37.03 6.53
CA LEU A 589 59.08 -35.81 6.71
C LEU A 589 60.03 -35.99 7.91
N ASP A 590 61.32 -36.10 7.62
CA ASP A 590 62.36 -36.36 8.62
C ASP A 590 63.45 -35.28 8.63
N SER A 591 64.08 -35.06 9.78
CA SER A 591 65.16 -34.07 9.94
C SER A 591 66.45 -34.58 9.30
N ALA A 592 67.04 -33.83 8.38
CA ALA A 592 68.38 -34.15 7.88
C ALA A 592 69.41 -33.95 9.01
N SER A 593 70.16 -35.00 9.34
CA SER A 593 71.01 -35.13 10.54
C SER A 593 72.23 -34.21 10.61
N SER A 594 72.35 -33.19 9.76
CA SER A 594 73.47 -32.25 9.79
C SER A 594 73.08 -30.76 9.74
N ASN A 595 71.92 -30.37 9.19
CA ASN A 595 71.61 -28.95 8.91
C ASN A 595 70.21 -28.45 9.35
N GLY A 596 69.41 -29.26 10.04
CA GLY A 596 68.15 -28.80 10.66
C GLY A 596 66.94 -28.61 9.73
N PHE A 597 67.05 -28.99 8.46
CA PHE A 597 65.95 -28.94 7.49
C PHE A 597 65.20 -30.28 7.38
N HIS A 598 63.87 -30.23 7.30
CA HIS A 598 63.05 -31.41 7.04
C HIS A 598 62.97 -31.75 5.54
N THR A 599 63.35 -32.98 5.17
CA THR A 599 63.30 -33.51 3.80
C THR A 599 62.31 -34.67 3.71
N LEU A 600 61.69 -34.84 2.54
CA LEU A 600 60.81 -35.99 2.28
C LEU A 600 61.68 -37.24 2.05
N LYS A 601 61.45 -38.29 2.84
CA LYS A 601 62.16 -39.58 2.73
C LYS A 601 61.20 -40.75 2.47
N LEU A 602 61.69 -41.72 1.70
CA LEU A 602 61.05 -43.04 1.57
C LEU A 602 61.55 -43.91 2.72
N ILE A 603 60.64 -44.40 3.57
CA ILE A 603 60.98 -45.26 4.72
C ILE A 603 60.93 -46.74 4.33
N GLU A 604 59.87 -47.14 3.63
CA GLU A 604 59.58 -48.54 3.31
C GLU A 604 59.06 -48.65 1.87
N SER A 605 59.76 -49.43 1.04
CA SER A 605 59.40 -49.75 -0.34
C SER A 605 58.80 -51.15 -0.40
N THR A 606 57.64 -51.29 -1.01
CA THR A 606 57.03 -52.60 -1.30
C THR A 606 57.51 -53.10 -2.66
N ASP A 607 58.27 -54.20 -2.72
CA ASP A 607 58.64 -54.85 -3.98
C ASP A 607 57.40 -55.49 -4.62
N TYR A 608 56.79 -54.80 -5.59
CA TYR A 608 55.75 -55.38 -6.42
C TYR A 608 56.37 -56.39 -7.40
N ALA A 609 56.11 -57.68 -7.20
CA ALA A 609 56.42 -58.70 -8.19
C ALA A 609 55.60 -58.45 -9.46
N ILE A 610 56.27 -58.11 -10.56
CA ILE A 610 55.67 -57.93 -11.89
C ILE A 610 55.23 -59.31 -12.41
N GLU A 611 53.98 -59.71 -12.16
CA GLU A 611 53.35 -60.73 -13.01
C GLU A 611 53.11 -60.12 -14.39
N SER A 612 53.72 -60.75 -15.39
CA SER A 612 53.80 -60.29 -16.77
C SER A 612 52.44 -60.27 -17.46
N ASP A 613 51.78 -59.11 -17.49
CA ASP A 613 50.62 -58.87 -18.37
C ASP A 613 50.90 -57.68 -19.31
N GLN A 614 51.83 -57.89 -20.24
CA GLN A 614 52.33 -56.87 -21.19
C GLN A 614 51.23 -56.32 -22.14
N ALA A 615 50.08 -56.99 -22.26
CA ALA A 615 48.95 -56.54 -23.09
C ALA A 615 47.99 -55.59 -22.33
N TYR A 616 47.82 -55.77 -21.03
CA TYR A 616 46.95 -54.91 -20.19
C TYR A 616 47.62 -53.57 -19.88
N ASN A 617 48.95 -53.60 -19.65
CA ASN A 617 49.74 -52.41 -19.33
C ASN A 617 49.84 -51.40 -20.50
N LYS A 618 49.76 -51.84 -21.77
CA LYS A 618 49.91 -50.93 -22.92
C LYS A 618 48.64 -50.10 -23.23
N VAL A 619 47.47 -50.58 -22.79
CA VAL A 619 46.16 -49.94 -23.03
C VAL A 619 45.85 -48.88 -21.96
N GLU A 620 46.23 -49.12 -20.70
CA GLU A 620 46.07 -48.11 -19.62
C GLU A 620 47.13 -47.00 -19.67
N ASP A 621 48.33 -47.26 -20.18
CA ASP A 621 49.49 -46.32 -20.16
C ASP A 621 49.42 -45.21 -21.24
N THR A 622 48.47 -45.29 -22.19
CA THR A 622 48.30 -44.29 -23.27
C THR A 622 47.11 -43.33 -23.05
N GLN A 623 46.25 -43.57 -22.05
CA GLN A 623 45.11 -42.70 -21.77
C GLN A 623 45.50 -41.52 -20.87
N ARG A 624 45.64 -40.34 -21.48
CA ARG A 624 45.71 -39.05 -20.76
C ARG A 624 44.37 -38.77 -20.08
N GLU A 625 44.27 -39.05 -18.78
CA GLU A 625 43.08 -38.76 -17.97
C GLU A 625 43.02 -37.26 -17.62
N TYR A 626 41.91 -36.61 -17.96
CA TYR A 626 41.63 -35.20 -17.72
C TYR A 626 40.36 -35.10 -16.87
N PRO A 627 40.24 -34.15 -15.93
CA PRO A 627 39.09 -34.01 -15.03
C PRO A 627 37.79 -34.01 -15.82
N ALA A 628 36.83 -34.82 -15.36
CA ALA A 628 35.50 -34.89 -15.96
C ALA A 628 34.78 -33.53 -15.87
N GLU A 629 35.14 -32.71 -14.87
CA GLU A 629 34.65 -31.36 -14.63
C GLU A 629 35.04 -30.38 -15.74
N LEU A 630 36.23 -30.53 -16.33
CA LEU A 630 36.65 -29.71 -17.47
C LEU A 630 36.24 -30.33 -18.81
N SER A 631 35.48 -31.43 -18.83
CA SER A 631 35.01 -32.02 -20.08
C SER A 631 34.04 -31.08 -20.82
N ARG A 632 33.96 -31.20 -22.15
CA ARG A 632 33.00 -30.40 -22.94
C ARG A 632 31.56 -30.74 -22.56
N THR A 633 31.29 -31.99 -22.20
CA THR A 633 29.94 -32.44 -21.78
C THR A 633 29.52 -31.81 -20.46
N ALA A 634 30.39 -31.81 -19.44
CA ALA A 634 30.14 -31.13 -18.17
C ALA A 634 29.92 -29.63 -18.38
N GLY A 635 30.76 -28.99 -19.21
CA GLY A 635 30.60 -27.59 -19.57
C GLY A 635 29.28 -27.28 -20.29
N THR A 636 28.86 -28.10 -21.25
CA THR A 636 27.56 -27.94 -21.92
C THR A 636 26.40 -28.11 -20.95
N CYS A 637 26.44 -29.10 -20.04
CA CYS A 637 25.40 -29.28 -19.04
C CYS A 637 25.32 -28.08 -18.09
N PHE A 638 26.47 -27.55 -17.65
CA PHE A 638 26.53 -26.38 -16.78
C PHE A 638 25.96 -25.12 -17.46
N VAL A 639 26.33 -24.86 -18.72
CA VAL A 639 25.80 -23.73 -19.50
C VAL A 639 24.29 -23.87 -19.72
N LEU A 640 23.79 -25.06 -20.04
CA LEU A 640 22.35 -25.32 -20.20
C LEU A 640 21.59 -25.11 -18.89
N ALA A 641 22.15 -25.54 -17.76
CA ALA A 641 21.55 -25.29 -16.44
C ALA A 641 21.45 -23.79 -16.12
N MET A 642 22.51 -23.01 -16.40
CA MET A 642 22.49 -21.55 -16.20
C MET A 642 21.51 -20.86 -17.15
N ALA A 643 21.42 -21.31 -18.40
CA ALA A 643 20.45 -20.80 -19.36
C ALA A 643 19.00 -21.10 -18.94
N ALA A 644 18.74 -22.28 -18.37
CA ALA A 644 17.43 -22.63 -17.82
C ALA A 644 17.03 -21.73 -16.64
N ILE A 645 17.96 -21.45 -15.71
CA ILE A 645 17.71 -20.52 -14.59
C ILE A 645 17.44 -19.11 -15.13
N LEU A 646 18.21 -18.63 -16.10
CA LEU A 646 18.00 -17.32 -16.72
C LEU A 646 16.62 -17.24 -17.40
N ALA A 647 16.21 -18.28 -18.12
CA ALA A 647 14.88 -18.35 -18.73
C ALA A 647 13.76 -18.38 -17.67
N ALA A 648 13.94 -19.09 -16.56
CA ALA A 648 12.98 -19.13 -15.46
C ALA A 648 12.81 -17.75 -14.81
N VAL A 649 13.91 -17.03 -14.52
CA VAL A 649 13.87 -15.67 -13.97
C VAL A 649 13.18 -14.71 -14.95
N ALA A 650 13.49 -14.79 -16.24
CA ALA A 650 12.84 -13.97 -17.27
C ALA A 650 11.34 -14.26 -17.39
N TYR A 651 10.95 -15.54 -17.33
CA TYR A 651 9.56 -15.97 -17.33
C TYR A 651 8.80 -15.45 -16.11
N LEU A 652 9.35 -15.62 -14.90
CA LEU A 652 8.73 -15.13 -13.66
C LEU A 652 8.56 -13.61 -13.67
N TYR A 653 9.55 -12.87 -14.17
CA TYR A 653 9.45 -11.42 -14.34
C TYR A 653 8.34 -11.03 -15.34
N HIS A 654 8.23 -11.76 -16.46
CA HIS A 654 7.16 -11.51 -17.43
C HIS A 654 5.77 -11.84 -16.88
N ALA A 655 5.63 -13.00 -16.22
CA ALA A 655 4.39 -13.46 -15.62
C ALA A 655 3.91 -12.53 -14.49
N GLY A 656 4.81 -12.05 -13.64
CA GLY A 656 4.48 -11.16 -12.53
C GLY A 656 4.32 -9.67 -12.89
N LYS A 657 4.55 -9.27 -14.15
CA LYS A 657 4.60 -7.84 -14.54
C LYS A 657 3.26 -7.10 -14.40
N LYS A 658 2.12 -7.77 -14.62
CA LYS A 658 0.80 -7.11 -14.65
C LYS A 658 0.13 -7.08 -13.27
N HIS A 659 0.01 -8.22 -12.60
CA HIS A 659 -0.78 -8.36 -11.36
C HIS A 659 -0.04 -9.10 -10.24
N GLY A 660 1.29 -9.27 -10.35
CA GLY A 660 2.05 -10.14 -9.46
C GLY A 660 1.75 -11.63 -9.67
N LEU A 661 2.44 -12.47 -8.90
CA LEU A 661 2.24 -13.93 -8.87
C LEU A 661 1.29 -14.29 -7.73
N ALA A 662 0.52 -15.38 -7.88
CA ALA A 662 -0.32 -15.90 -6.82
C ALA A 662 0.49 -16.38 -5.62
N LEU A 663 -0.07 -16.22 -4.43
CA LEU A 663 0.48 -16.78 -3.20
C LEU A 663 0.53 -18.32 -3.30
N PRO A 664 1.68 -18.95 -3.00
CA PRO A 664 1.81 -20.40 -3.06
C PRO A 664 1.10 -21.11 -1.89
N SER A 665 0.89 -20.44 -0.76
CA SER A 665 0.22 -20.97 0.44
C SER A 665 -0.12 -19.85 1.42
N GLU A 666 -1.17 -20.03 2.22
CA GLU A 666 -1.51 -19.17 3.38
C GLU A 666 -0.53 -19.35 4.55
N ASN A 667 0.21 -20.46 4.60
CA ASN A 667 1.14 -20.72 5.69
C ASN A 667 2.43 -19.90 5.50
N ARG A 668 2.68 -18.96 6.42
CA ARG A 668 3.89 -18.11 6.46
C ARG A 668 5.20 -18.86 6.29
N PHE A 669 5.34 -20.03 6.92
CA PHE A 669 6.56 -20.82 6.81
C PHE A 669 6.80 -21.33 5.38
N VAL A 670 5.74 -21.80 4.71
CA VAL A 670 5.79 -22.30 3.34
C VAL A 670 6.04 -21.15 2.36
N ARG A 671 5.37 -20.02 2.58
CA ARG A 671 5.54 -18.79 1.79
C ARG A 671 7.00 -18.33 1.79
N GLN A 672 7.60 -18.17 2.96
CA GLN A 672 9.00 -17.80 3.12
C GLN A 672 9.98 -18.83 2.55
N MET A 673 9.62 -20.13 2.59
CA MET A 673 10.44 -21.18 1.98
C MET A 673 10.49 -21.05 0.45
N VAL A 674 9.35 -20.79 -0.19
CA VAL A 674 9.26 -20.66 -1.65
C VAL A 674 9.87 -19.33 -2.13
N GLU A 675 9.63 -18.24 -1.40
CA GLU A 675 10.05 -16.90 -1.80
C GLU A 675 11.54 -16.64 -1.54
N ASN A 676 12.05 -17.00 -0.37
CA ASN A 676 13.40 -16.58 0.04
C ASN A 676 14.38 -17.75 0.09
N TYR A 677 13.98 -18.93 0.56
CA TYR A 677 14.92 -20.06 0.71
C TYR A 677 15.25 -20.77 -0.61
N VAL A 678 14.24 -21.16 -1.41
CA VAL A 678 14.44 -21.92 -2.66
C VAL A 678 15.30 -21.17 -3.68
N PRO A 679 15.07 -19.87 -3.97
CA PRO A 679 15.95 -19.13 -4.87
C PRO A 679 17.37 -19.05 -4.31
N THR A 680 17.53 -18.76 -3.03
CA THR A 680 18.85 -18.57 -2.42
C THR A 680 19.68 -19.86 -2.43
N ILE A 681 19.09 -21.04 -2.16
CA ILE A 681 19.83 -22.31 -2.21
C ILE A 681 20.26 -22.67 -3.64
N ILE A 682 19.45 -22.34 -4.67
CA ILE A 682 19.85 -22.52 -6.07
C ILE A 682 21.11 -21.71 -6.37
N ALA A 683 21.22 -20.48 -5.86
CA ALA A 683 22.41 -19.66 -6.02
C ALA A 683 23.63 -20.21 -5.25
N THR A 684 23.45 -20.68 -4.00
CA THR A 684 24.59 -21.19 -3.20
C THR A 684 25.15 -22.52 -3.69
N VAL A 685 24.37 -23.33 -4.43
CA VAL A 685 24.87 -24.55 -5.09
C VAL A 685 25.79 -24.25 -6.28
N ILE A 686 25.66 -23.08 -6.92
CA ILE A 686 26.50 -22.69 -8.05
C ILE A 686 27.92 -22.29 -7.60
N GLU A 687 28.06 -21.74 -6.39
CA GLU A 687 29.34 -21.28 -5.85
C GLU A 687 30.43 -22.38 -5.80
N PRO A 688 30.20 -23.57 -5.23
CA PRO A 688 31.19 -24.66 -5.22
C PRO A 688 31.70 -25.07 -6.60
N ILE A 689 30.85 -24.99 -7.63
CA ILE A 689 31.23 -25.33 -9.02
C ILE A 689 32.26 -24.31 -9.53
N TRP A 690 32.04 -23.02 -9.30
CA TRP A 690 33.00 -21.97 -9.66
C TRP A 690 34.27 -22.04 -8.83
N ILE A 691 34.21 -22.38 -7.54
CA ILE A 691 35.40 -22.58 -6.70
C ILE A 691 36.25 -23.75 -7.23
N LEU A 692 35.62 -24.86 -7.59
CA LEU A 692 36.30 -26.02 -8.17
C LEU A 692 36.93 -25.71 -9.53
N LEU A 693 36.21 -25.03 -10.42
CA LEU A 693 36.75 -24.58 -11.70
C LEU A 693 37.92 -23.60 -11.51
N ASN A 694 37.77 -22.63 -10.61
CA ASN A 694 38.85 -21.71 -10.24
C ASN A 694 40.08 -22.48 -9.79
N ARG A 695 39.88 -23.52 -8.97
CA ARG A 695 40.95 -24.34 -8.44
C ARG A 695 41.71 -25.09 -9.55
N ILE A 696 40.99 -25.76 -10.44
CA ILE A 696 41.59 -26.49 -11.57
C ILE A 696 42.38 -25.53 -12.48
N VAL A 697 41.82 -24.35 -12.77
CA VAL A 697 42.49 -23.33 -13.60
C VAL A 697 43.73 -22.77 -12.91
N CYS A 698 43.68 -22.48 -11.60
CA CYS A 698 44.85 -22.06 -10.82
C CYS A 698 46.02 -23.04 -10.92
N THR A 699 45.70 -24.34 -10.89
CA THR A 699 46.69 -25.42 -10.94
C THR A 699 47.28 -25.59 -12.34
N LEU A 700 46.49 -25.40 -13.40
CA LEU A 700 46.96 -25.52 -14.79
C LEU A 700 47.73 -24.29 -15.28
N GLN A 701 47.42 -23.09 -14.78
CA GLN A 701 47.97 -21.84 -15.29
C GLN A 701 49.52 -21.78 -15.32
N PRO A 702 50.26 -22.24 -14.29
CA PRO A 702 51.73 -22.28 -14.31
C PRO A 702 52.30 -23.19 -15.42
N PHE A 703 51.64 -24.34 -15.67
CA PHE A 703 52.07 -25.32 -16.67
C PHE A 703 51.80 -24.85 -18.09
N GLU A 704 50.71 -24.10 -18.30
CA GLU A 704 50.46 -23.45 -19.60
C GLU A 704 51.55 -22.42 -19.94
N GLY A 705 52.07 -21.70 -18.93
CA GLY A 705 53.25 -20.84 -19.08
C GLY A 705 54.51 -21.61 -19.46
N LEU A 706 54.75 -22.76 -18.82
CA LEU A 706 55.90 -23.65 -19.09
C LEU A 706 55.88 -24.26 -20.50
N ARG A 707 54.70 -24.39 -21.13
CA ARG A 707 54.57 -24.87 -22.52
C ARG A 707 55.35 -24.02 -23.53
N SER A 708 55.56 -22.73 -23.24
CA SER A 708 56.34 -21.84 -24.11
C SER A 708 57.84 -22.19 -24.19
N GLY A 709 58.34 -23.05 -23.30
CA GLY A 709 59.74 -23.48 -23.24
C GLY A 709 60.73 -22.44 -22.70
N LYS A 710 60.27 -21.22 -22.36
CA LYS A 710 61.11 -20.10 -21.90
C LYS A 710 60.45 -19.27 -20.79
N ALA A 711 59.73 -19.92 -19.88
CA ALA A 711 59.01 -19.24 -18.81
C ALA A 711 59.96 -18.80 -17.68
N SER A 712 59.82 -17.56 -17.20
CA SER A 712 60.56 -17.08 -16.02
C SER A 712 60.02 -17.72 -14.74
N ILE A 713 60.88 -17.90 -13.71
CA ILE A 713 60.49 -18.44 -12.40
C ILE A 713 59.26 -17.74 -11.81
N LYS A 714 59.27 -16.40 -11.76
CA LYS A 714 58.17 -15.55 -11.21
C LYS A 714 56.82 -15.74 -11.89
N ARG A 715 56.79 -16.29 -13.11
CA ARG A 715 55.57 -16.52 -13.92
C ARG A 715 55.26 -18.00 -14.14
N SER A 716 55.99 -18.92 -13.51
CA SER A 716 55.80 -20.36 -13.68
C SER A 716 55.94 -21.09 -12.34
N ILE A 717 57.10 -21.68 -12.06
CA ILE A 717 57.32 -22.63 -10.95
C ILE A 717 57.25 -22.02 -9.54
N SER A 718 57.34 -20.69 -9.39
CA SER A 718 57.16 -20.01 -8.09
C SER A 718 55.76 -19.41 -7.90
N LEU A 719 54.84 -19.62 -8.84
CA LEU A 719 53.46 -19.13 -8.70
C LEU A 719 52.71 -19.95 -7.65
N ASN A 720 51.94 -19.25 -6.82
CA ASN A 720 51.30 -19.80 -5.64
C ASN A 720 49.78 -19.53 -5.64
N TYR A 721 49.13 -19.76 -6.79
CA TYR A 721 47.70 -19.47 -6.97
C TYR A 721 46.78 -20.41 -6.19
N THR A 722 47.27 -21.59 -5.83
CA THR A 722 46.50 -22.63 -5.14
C THR A 722 46.62 -22.53 -3.60
N SER A 723 47.41 -21.61 -3.04
CA SER A 723 47.33 -21.26 -1.60
C SER A 723 46.33 -20.15 -1.33
N LEU A 724 45.87 -19.48 -2.37
CA LEU A 724 45.10 -18.26 -2.26
C LEU A 724 43.62 -18.50 -2.58
N PRO A 725 42.73 -17.86 -1.81
CA PRO A 725 41.32 -17.87 -2.10
C PRO A 725 41.01 -16.95 -3.30
N PRO A 726 39.84 -17.12 -3.96
CA PRO A 726 39.51 -16.42 -5.21
C PRO A 726 39.69 -14.89 -5.15
N GLN A 727 39.42 -14.26 -3.99
CA GLN A 727 39.58 -12.82 -3.77
C GLN A 727 41.04 -12.36 -3.99
N MET A 728 41.99 -13.10 -3.42
CA MET A 728 43.41 -12.75 -3.48
C MET A 728 44.04 -13.18 -4.81
N THR A 729 43.58 -14.30 -5.36
CA THR A 729 44.00 -14.79 -6.68
C THR A 729 43.58 -13.81 -7.78
N LEU A 730 42.41 -13.19 -7.69
CA LEU A 730 41.94 -12.17 -8.64
C LEU A 730 42.96 -11.03 -8.81
N LEU A 731 43.38 -10.42 -7.70
CA LEU A 731 44.32 -9.29 -7.72
C LEU A 731 45.69 -9.70 -8.27
N LYS A 732 46.18 -10.90 -7.92
CA LYS A 732 47.44 -11.42 -8.46
C LYS A 732 47.33 -11.80 -9.94
N ALA A 733 46.23 -12.40 -10.38
CA ALA A 733 45.99 -12.81 -11.76
C ALA A 733 45.86 -11.60 -12.69
N LEU A 734 45.15 -10.54 -12.28
CA LEU A 734 45.07 -9.28 -13.01
C LEU A 734 46.44 -8.61 -13.17
N LYS A 735 47.22 -8.54 -12.08
CA LYS A 735 48.60 -8.02 -12.12
C LYS A 735 49.50 -8.86 -13.05
N ALA A 736 49.30 -10.17 -13.10
CA ALA A 736 50.03 -11.09 -13.97
C ALA A 736 49.47 -11.16 -15.42
N ARG A 737 48.38 -10.43 -15.74
CA ARG A 737 47.67 -10.46 -17.03
C ARG A 737 47.08 -11.83 -17.41
N HIS A 738 46.74 -12.66 -16.42
CA HIS A 738 46.03 -13.92 -16.63
C HIS A 738 44.51 -13.68 -16.63
N PHE A 739 43.98 -13.13 -17.72
CA PHE A 739 42.58 -12.65 -17.80
C PHE A 739 41.52 -13.74 -17.66
N THR A 740 41.77 -14.95 -18.16
CA THR A 740 40.86 -16.11 -18.01
C THR A 740 40.74 -16.51 -16.54
N LEU A 741 41.86 -16.65 -15.84
CA LEU A 741 41.90 -16.92 -14.41
C LEU A 741 41.22 -15.79 -13.61
N ALA A 742 41.49 -14.53 -13.96
CA ALA A 742 40.84 -13.39 -13.33
C ALA A 742 39.31 -13.42 -13.52
N ALA A 743 38.81 -13.76 -14.71
CA ALA A 743 37.38 -13.89 -14.96
C ALA A 743 36.73 -14.98 -14.10
N VAL A 744 37.34 -16.17 -14.01
CA VAL A 744 36.84 -17.26 -13.16
C VAL A 744 36.83 -16.87 -11.68
N CYS A 745 37.85 -16.14 -11.20
CA CYS A 745 37.86 -15.57 -9.85
C CYS A 745 36.71 -14.58 -9.63
N VAL A 746 36.42 -13.69 -10.59
CA VAL A 746 35.28 -12.75 -10.48
C VAL A 746 33.97 -13.51 -10.37
N LEU A 747 33.78 -14.58 -11.15
CA LEU A 747 32.52 -15.33 -11.12
C LEU A 747 32.29 -16.09 -9.82
N ALA A 748 33.36 -16.63 -9.22
CA ALA A 748 33.29 -17.22 -7.89
C ALA A 748 32.85 -16.19 -6.82
N LEU A 749 33.26 -14.92 -6.95
CA LEU A 749 32.81 -13.85 -6.05
C LEU A 749 31.36 -13.43 -6.32
N LEU A 750 30.97 -13.35 -7.59
CA LEU A 750 29.60 -13.00 -7.98
C LEU A 750 28.56 -14.04 -7.53
N ALA A 751 28.97 -15.27 -7.18
CA ALA A 751 28.05 -16.31 -6.72
C ALA A 751 27.37 -15.93 -5.40
N ASN A 752 28.15 -15.29 -4.52
CA ASN A 752 27.66 -14.73 -3.28
C ASN A 752 26.70 -13.55 -3.51
N VAL A 753 26.96 -12.71 -4.52
CA VAL A 753 26.09 -11.59 -4.90
C VAL A 753 24.78 -12.10 -5.51
N LEU A 754 24.83 -13.18 -6.30
CA LEU A 754 23.66 -13.82 -6.88
C LEU A 754 22.73 -14.38 -5.79
N ALA A 755 23.29 -14.95 -4.71
CA ALA A 755 22.51 -15.42 -3.57
C ALA A 755 21.74 -14.28 -2.88
N VAL A 756 22.39 -13.12 -2.69
CA VAL A 756 21.72 -11.91 -2.16
C VAL A 756 20.61 -11.43 -3.11
N ALA A 757 20.87 -11.43 -4.41
CA ALA A 757 19.89 -10.99 -5.40
C ALA A 757 18.64 -11.90 -5.43
N PHE A 758 18.84 -13.21 -5.36
CA PHE A 758 17.76 -14.20 -5.31
C PHE A 758 16.96 -14.14 -4.00
N SER A 759 17.62 -13.92 -2.86
CA SER A 759 16.94 -13.71 -1.58
C SER A 759 16.09 -12.44 -1.54
N GLY A 760 16.38 -11.43 -2.36
CA GLY A 760 15.67 -10.16 -2.37
C GLY A 760 14.70 -10.01 -3.56
N MET A 761 14.48 -11.06 -4.34
CA MET A 761 13.79 -10.97 -5.64
C MET A 761 12.27 -10.82 -5.51
N PHE A 762 11.66 -11.40 -4.48
CA PHE A 762 10.22 -11.43 -4.29
C PHE A 762 9.80 -10.51 -3.12
N ASN A 763 8.63 -9.87 -3.26
CA ASN A 763 8.01 -9.03 -2.23
C ASN A 763 6.49 -9.27 -2.22
N GLU A 764 5.86 -9.23 -1.06
CA GLU A 764 4.40 -9.31 -0.95
C GLU A 764 3.82 -7.89 -1.03
N ARG A 765 2.78 -7.67 -1.87
CA ARG A 765 1.98 -6.44 -1.93
C ARG A 765 0.54 -6.76 -2.36
N SER A 766 -0.42 -5.98 -1.88
CA SER A 766 -1.82 -6.05 -2.32
C SER A 766 -1.98 -5.49 -3.74
N ALA A 767 -2.72 -6.20 -4.59
CA ALA A 767 -3.04 -5.78 -5.95
C ALA A 767 -4.47 -6.17 -6.33
N ASP A 768 -5.15 -5.32 -7.10
CA ASP A 768 -6.52 -5.57 -7.55
C ASP A 768 -6.54 -6.60 -8.68
N ILE A 769 -7.28 -7.69 -8.48
CA ILE A 769 -7.45 -8.77 -9.44
C ILE A 769 -8.85 -8.73 -10.04
N SER A 770 -8.92 -8.72 -11.37
CA SER A 770 -10.18 -8.72 -12.11
C SER A 770 -10.72 -10.15 -12.31
N HIS A 771 -11.88 -10.43 -11.75
CA HIS A 771 -12.66 -11.65 -11.96
C HIS A 771 -13.84 -11.35 -12.89
N ALA A 772 -14.02 -12.11 -13.96
CA ALA A 772 -15.16 -11.92 -14.85
C ALA A 772 -16.48 -12.28 -14.13
N ALA A 773 -17.49 -11.44 -14.26
CA ALA A 773 -18.82 -11.74 -13.73
C ALA A 773 -19.91 -11.31 -14.71
N PHE A 774 -21.07 -11.94 -14.60
CA PHE A 774 -22.23 -11.66 -15.45
C PHE A 774 -23.25 -10.87 -14.66
N ALA A 775 -23.74 -9.79 -15.25
CA ALA A 775 -24.79 -8.96 -14.69
C ALA A 775 -25.96 -8.85 -15.68
N MET A 776 -27.15 -8.55 -15.18
CA MET A 776 -28.34 -8.28 -16.01
C MET A 776 -28.72 -6.80 -15.89
N PRO A 777 -29.07 -6.12 -16.99
CA PRO A 777 -29.57 -4.75 -16.90
C PRO A 777 -30.92 -4.73 -16.18
N ILE A 778 -31.15 -3.71 -15.33
CA ILE A 778 -32.46 -3.51 -14.68
C ILE A 778 -33.40 -2.74 -15.62
N TYR A 779 -32.85 -1.84 -16.42
CA TYR A 779 -33.57 -1.01 -17.38
C TYR A 779 -32.97 -1.11 -18.77
N GLU A 780 -33.81 -0.97 -19.80
CA GLU A 780 -33.36 -0.76 -21.17
C GLU A 780 -32.89 0.69 -21.36
N ALA A 781 -32.05 0.93 -22.37
CA ALA A 781 -31.56 2.26 -22.69
C ALA A 781 -32.57 3.10 -23.48
N SER A 782 -33.82 3.12 -23.01
CA SER A 782 -34.94 3.87 -23.59
C SER A 782 -35.81 4.53 -22.52
N LEU A 783 -36.47 5.62 -22.93
CA LEU A 783 -37.38 6.39 -22.09
C LEU A 783 -38.83 5.93 -22.32
N ARG A 784 -39.66 5.99 -21.28
CA ARG A 784 -41.10 5.73 -21.41
C ARG A 784 -41.79 6.85 -22.16
N SER A 785 -42.74 6.49 -23.02
CA SER A 785 -43.56 7.44 -23.80
C SER A 785 -44.58 8.20 -22.93
N GLU A 786 -45.07 7.59 -21.85
CA GLU A 786 -45.95 8.21 -20.87
C GLU A 786 -45.22 8.25 -19.53
N THR A 787 -44.76 9.44 -19.15
CA THR A 787 -44.24 9.71 -17.81
C THR A 787 -45.42 10.07 -16.91
N GLY A 788 -45.52 9.45 -15.74
CA GLY A 788 -46.58 9.70 -14.74
C GLY A 788 -46.62 11.15 -14.24
N ASN A 789 -47.32 11.37 -13.13
CA ASN A 789 -47.46 12.69 -12.50
C ASN A 789 -46.18 13.06 -11.72
N ILE A 790 -45.05 13.18 -12.44
CA ILE A 790 -43.70 13.49 -11.91
C ILE A 790 -43.66 14.90 -11.26
N THR A 791 -44.68 15.73 -11.48
CA THR A 791 -44.90 17.07 -10.87
C THR A 791 -45.24 17.03 -9.37
N ARG A 792 -45.00 15.91 -8.69
CA ARG A 792 -45.10 15.80 -7.22
C ARG A 792 -43.75 15.41 -6.59
N SER A 793 -42.65 15.48 -7.37
CA SER A 793 -41.33 14.98 -6.98
C SER A 793 -40.63 15.77 -5.87
N GLY A 794 -41.06 17.00 -5.56
CA GLY A 794 -40.44 17.85 -4.54
C GLY A 794 -38.94 18.16 -4.79
N PRO A 795 -38.30 18.98 -3.95
CA PRO A 795 -36.89 19.37 -4.10
C PRO A 795 -35.85 18.28 -3.72
N ASN A 796 -36.20 16.99 -3.79
CA ASN A 796 -35.34 15.88 -3.34
C ASN A 796 -33.97 15.82 -4.05
N ALA A 797 -33.88 16.29 -5.30
CA ALA A 797 -32.62 16.34 -6.02
C ALA A 797 -31.66 17.39 -5.45
N PHE A 798 -32.21 18.52 -4.97
CA PHE A 798 -31.44 19.54 -4.28
C PHE A 798 -30.96 19.03 -2.92
N TYR A 799 -31.81 18.35 -2.15
CA TYR A 799 -31.43 17.79 -0.85
C TYR A 799 -30.30 16.76 -0.95
N ALA A 800 -30.34 15.88 -1.96
CA ALA A 800 -29.26 14.93 -2.22
C ALA A 800 -27.96 15.63 -2.68
N ALA A 801 -28.05 16.67 -3.52
CA ALA A 801 -26.88 17.46 -3.89
C ALA A 801 -26.25 18.16 -2.68
N MET A 802 -27.09 18.73 -1.81
CA MET A 802 -26.68 19.37 -0.56
C MET A 802 -26.00 18.39 0.39
N ALA A 803 -26.58 17.21 0.64
CA ALA A 803 -25.98 16.17 1.47
C ALA A 803 -24.59 15.73 0.97
N ASN A 804 -24.39 15.74 -0.35
CA ASN A 804 -23.09 15.48 -0.97
C ASN A 804 -22.08 16.61 -0.72
N PHE A 805 -22.49 17.88 -0.81
CA PHE A 805 -21.61 19.03 -0.53
C PHE A 805 -21.24 19.19 0.94
N THR A 806 -22.20 19.03 1.86
CA THR A 806 -22.01 19.34 3.28
C THR A 806 -21.34 18.22 4.06
N SER A 807 -21.70 16.97 3.76
CA SER A 807 -21.35 15.81 4.62
C SER A 807 -20.57 14.72 3.86
N ALA A 808 -20.07 15.05 2.65
CA ALA A 808 -19.39 14.12 1.74
C ALA A 808 -20.15 12.80 1.54
N THR A 809 -21.48 12.88 1.57
CA THR A 809 -22.36 11.74 1.37
C THR A 809 -22.19 11.25 -0.06
N PRO A 810 -22.08 9.94 -0.32
CA PRO A 810 -22.05 9.41 -1.68
C PRO A 810 -23.22 9.95 -2.51
N MET A 811 -22.98 10.22 -3.78
CA MET A 811 -24.06 10.52 -4.72
C MET A 811 -25.05 9.34 -4.78
N PRO A 812 -26.32 9.56 -5.17
CA PRO A 812 -27.26 8.47 -5.37
C PRO A 812 -26.65 7.37 -6.24
N PRO A 813 -27.00 6.09 -6.00
CA PRO A 813 -26.42 4.96 -6.74
C PRO A 813 -26.45 5.20 -8.26
N TRP A 814 -25.38 4.80 -8.93
CA TRP A 814 -25.21 4.93 -10.37
C TRP A 814 -25.26 6.36 -10.89
N THR A 815 -24.80 7.33 -10.11
CA THR A 815 -24.83 8.77 -10.48
C THR A 815 -23.49 9.43 -10.17
N ASP A 816 -23.03 10.32 -11.04
CA ASP A 816 -21.91 11.24 -10.78
C ASP A 816 -22.33 12.70 -11.04
N ASP A 817 -21.36 13.62 -11.09
CA ASP A 817 -21.61 15.05 -11.30
C ASP A 817 -22.11 15.39 -12.72
N GLU A 818 -21.93 14.51 -13.70
CA GLU A 818 -22.21 14.79 -15.12
C GLU A 818 -23.41 13.98 -15.65
N ALA A 819 -23.61 12.75 -15.16
CA ALA A 819 -24.60 11.83 -15.71
C ALA A 819 -25.10 10.77 -14.72
N PHE A 820 -26.27 10.24 -15.04
CA PHE A 820 -26.83 9.02 -14.46
C PHE A 820 -26.50 7.81 -15.35
N TYR A 821 -26.10 6.69 -14.75
CA TYR A 821 -25.73 5.45 -15.42
C TYR A 821 -26.83 4.42 -15.22
N LEU A 822 -27.18 3.65 -16.25
CA LEU A 822 -28.20 2.62 -16.09
C LEU A 822 -27.73 1.53 -15.12
N PRO A 823 -28.50 1.26 -14.06
CA PRO A 823 -28.13 0.26 -13.07
C PRO A 823 -28.31 -1.16 -13.61
N ILE A 824 -27.48 -2.05 -13.08
CA ILE A 824 -27.50 -3.48 -13.37
C ILE A 824 -27.61 -4.28 -12.07
N SER A 825 -28.15 -5.48 -12.15
CA SER A 825 -28.16 -6.41 -11.03
C SER A 825 -26.74 -6.89 -10.75
N LEU A 826 -26.18 -6.51 -9.59
CA LEU A 826 -24.88 -7.01 -9.17
C LEU A 826 -24.97 -8.52 -8.83
N PRO A 827 -23.95 -9.32 -9.17
CA PRO A 827 -23.89 -10.74 -8.76
C PRO A 827 -23.91 -10.89 -7.23
N THR A 828 -24.42 -12.02 -6.73
CA THR A 828 -24.50 -12.31 -5.29
C THR A 828 -23.15 -12.41 -4.58
N ASP A 829 -22.05 -12.58 -5.33
CA ASP A 829 -20.70 -12.81 -4.80
C ASP A 829 -19.90 -11.50 -4.60
N VAL A 830 -20.55 -10.34 -4.80
CA VAL A 830 -19.98 -9.00 -4.62
C VAL A 830 -20.25 -8.52 -3.21
N GLU A 831 -19.21 -8.40 -2.40
CA GLU A 831 -19.31 -7.76 -1.08
C GLU A 831 -19.42 -6.23 -1.23
N SER A 832 -19.87 -5.52 -0.18
CA SER A 832 -20.04 -4.06 -0.25
C SER A 832 -18.75 -3.28 -0.53
N SER A 833 -17.60 -3.84 -0.13
CA SER A 833 -16.25 -3.30 -0.39
C SER A 833 -15.69 -3.64 -1.77
N ASP A 834 -16.27 -4.61 -2.48
CA ASP A 834 -15.81 -5.01 -3.81
C ASP A 834 -16.15 -3.93 -4.84
N ARG A 835 -15.26 -3.74 -5.82
CA ARG A 835 -15.47 -2.81 -6.94
C ARG A 835 -15.87 -3.59 -8.18
N PHE A 836 -16.95 -3.17 -8.84
CA PHE A 836 -17.48 -3.78 -10.05
C PHE A 836 -17.31 -2.84 -11.24
N GLN A 837 -16.57 -3.27 -12.25
CA GLN A 837 -16.37 -2.55 -13.50
C GLN A 837 -17.26 -3.10 -14.61
N VAL A 838 -18.00 -2.22 -15.29
CA VAL A 838 -18.98 -2.60 -16.32
C VAL A 838 -19.22 -1.49 -17.33
N GLU A 839 -19.46 -1.87 -18.58
CA GLU A 839 -19.91 -0.97 -19.63
C GLU A 839 -21.44 -0.81 -19.60
N THR A 840 -21.92 0.44 -19.45
CA THR A 840 -23.35 0.76 -19.39
C THR A 840 -23.66 2.07 -20.15
N SER A 841 -24.93 2.30 -20.46
CA SER A 841 -25.38 3.57 -21.03
C SER A 841 -25.49 4.62 -19.94
N SER A 842 -25.01 5.83 -20.22
CA SER A 842 -25.18 7.00 -19.38
C SER A 842 -26.11 8.02 -20.05
N PHE A 843 -26.89 8.70 -19.22
CA PHE A 843 -27.81 9.78 -19.57
C PHE A 843 -27.39 11.04 -18.81
N GLY A 844 -27.03 12.07 -19.55
CA GLY A 844 -26.66 13.37 -19.01
C GLY A 844 -27.31 14.49 -19.82
N LEU A 845 -27.06 15.73 -19.43
CA LEU A 845 -27.70 16.89 -20.05
C LEU A 845 -26.66 17.92 -20.47
N ASP A 846 -26.77 18.42 -21.69
CA ASP A 846 -25.88 19.46 -22.21
C ASP A 846 -26.65 20.76 -22.38
N LEU A 847 -26.15 21.87 -21.82
CA LEU A 847 -26.80 23.17 -21.86
C LEU A 847 -26.13 24.04 -22.93
N LYS A 848 -26.89 24.41 -23.94
CA LYS A 848 -26.47 25.39 -24.96
C LYS A 848 -26.90 26.77 -24.51
N CYS A 849 -25.98 27.51 -23.92
CA CYS A 849 -26.23 28.86 -23.43
C CYS A 849 -25.84 29.92 -24.47
N GLN A 850 -26.64 30.97 -24.58
CA GLN A 850 -26.38 32.13 -25.41
C GLN A 850 -26.51 33.39 -24.55
N SER A 851 -25.62 34.35 -24.76
CA SER A 851 -25.74 35.66 -24.12
C SER A 851 -27.04 36.32 -24.58
N ALA A 852 -27.86 36.75 -23.63
CA ALA A 852 -29.15 37.37 -23.90
C ALA A 852 -29.00 38.85 -24.35
N GLN A 853 -27.76 39.34 -24.50
CA GLN A 853 -27.44 40.71 -24.89
C GLN A 853 -27.75 41.06 -26.36
N THR A 854 -28.11 40.07 -27.21
CA THR A 854 -28.26 40.26 -28.67
C THR A 854 -29.72 40.35 -29.16
N GLY A 855 -30.70 40.54 -28.28
CA GLY A 855 -32.13 40.65 -28.61
C GLY A 855 -32.93 41.36 -27.51
N SER A 856 -34.02 42.02 -27.89
CA SER A 856 -34.84 42.94 -27.07
C SER A 856 -35.45 42.31 -25.80
N PHE A 857 -34.64 42.18 -24.75
CA PHE A 857 -35.06 41.87 -23.39
C PHE A 857 -35.67 43.10 -22.72
N THR A 858 -36.88 42.98 -22.19
CA THR A 858 -37.49 44.03 -21.36
C THR A 858 -37.86 43.44 -20.01
N TRP A 859 -37.26 43.97 -18.95
CA TRP A 859 -37.71 43.73 -17.59
C TRP A 859 -38.26 45.02 -16.99
N ASN A 860 -39.25 44.88 -16.12
CA ASN A 860 -39.82 45.98 -15.37
C ASN A 860 -39.84 45.61 -13.89
N LEU A 861 -39.14 46.38 -13.06
CA LEU A 861 -39.27 46.36 -11.61
C LEU A 861 -40.36 47.33 -11.20
N THR A 862 -41.38 46.84 -10.49
CA THR A 862 -42.39 47.70 -9.88
C THR A 862 -42.24 47.65 -8.36
N VAL A 863 -42.05 48.83 -7.76
CA VAL A 863 -42.07 49.01 -6.30
C VAL A 863 -43.46 49.53 -5.92
N PRO A 864 -44.31 48.76 -5.22
CA PRO A 864 -45.58 49.26 -4.70
C PRO A 864 -45.33 50.36 -3.66
N SER A 865 -46.25 51.32 -3.56
CA SER A 865 -46.15 52.40 -2.57
C SER A 865 -46.26 51.84 -1.15
N LEU A 866 -45.50 52.44 -0.24
CA LEU A 866 -45.36 52.07 1.19
C LEU A 866 -46.67 51.99 1.99
N GLU A 867 -47.80 52.38 1.42
CA GLU A 867 -49.12 52.34 2.09
C GLU A 867 -49.92 51.06 1.78
N GLU A 868 -49.56 50.25 0.77
CA GLU A 868 -50.35 49.07 0.41
C GLU A 868 -49.65 47.71 0.57
N MET A 869 -48.33 47.55 0.39
CA MET A 869 -47.58 46.31 0.75
C MET A 869 -46.05 46.53 0.74
N ASP A 870 -45.31 45.76 1.55
CA ASP A 870 -43.87 45.91 1.86
C ASP A 870 -42.91 45.18 0.87
N TYR A 871 -43.35 44.83 -0.37
CA TYR A 871 -42.61 43.92 -1.30
C TYR A 871 -42.28 44.52 -2.66
N MET A 872 -41.15 44.15 -3.27
CA MET A 872 -40.81 44.55 -4.64
C MET A 872 -41.08 43.40 -5.62
N TYR A 873 -41.70 43.66 -6.78
CA TYR A 873 -41.91 42.62 -7.79
C TYR A 873 -41.24 42.97 -9.12
N ALA A 874 -40.57 41.98 -9.73
CA ALA A 874 -40.00 42.08 -11.06
C ALA A 874 -40.77 41.19 -12.04
N ASN A 875 -40.93 41.69 -13.26
CA ASN A 875 -41.48 40.93 -14.37
C ASN A 875 -40.55 41.00 -15.56
N ILE A 876 -40.14 39.85 -16.07
CA ILE A 876 -39.14 39.73 -17.14
C ILE A 876 -39.80 39.14 -18.39
N THR A 877 -39.61 39.81 -19.52
CA THR A 877 -40.10 39.37 -20.84
C THR A 877 -38.93 39.26 -21.81
N VAL A 878 -38.90 38.15 -22.54
CA VAL A 878 -37.81 37.72 -23.42
C VAL A 878 -38.37 37.46 -24.80
N ALA A 879 -37.93 38.23 -25.80
CA ALA A 879 -38.24 37.98 -27.20
C ALA A 879 -37.21 37.01 -27.80
N ILE A 880 -37.66 35.86 -28.28
CA ILE A 880 -36.78 34.83 -28.86
C ILE A 880 -36.92 34.82 -30.38
N PRO A 881 -35.85 35.14 -31.13
CA PRO A 881 -35.91 35.15 -32.59
C PRO A 881 -36.06 33.73 -33.16
N GLN A 882 -37.16 33.47 -33.88
CA GLN A 882 -37.32 32.30 -34.74
C GLN A 882 -37.10 32.68 -36.22
N LYS A 883 -37.00 31.68 -37.11
CA LYS A 883 -36.70 31.85 -38.55
C LYS A 883 -37.67 32.76 -39.31
N SER A 884 -38.87 33.05 -38.79
CA SER A 884 -39.87 33.91 -39.44
C SER A 884 -40.74 34.76 -38.50
N ASP A 885 -40.66 34.59 -37.18
CA ASP A 885 -41.42 35.35 -36.17
C ASP A 885 -40.65 35.33 -34.82
N SER A 886 -41.01 36.14 -33.83
CA SER A 886 -40.40 36.08 -32.49
C SER A 886 -41.37 35.56 -31.44
N ILE A 887 -40.99 34.49 -30.71
CA ILE A 887 -41.79 33.99 -29.59
C ILE A 887 -41.50 34.83 -28.36
N MET A 888 -42.55 35.38 -27.74
CA MET A 888 -42.45 36.08 -26.46
C MET A 888 -42.58 35.08 -25.32
N CYS A 889 -41.49 34.90 -24.59
CA CYS A 889 -41.46 34.14 -23.35
C CYS A 889 -41.39 35.10 -22.17
N ARG A 890 -42.00 34.76 -21.03
CA ARG A 890 -42.15 35.63 -19.87
C ARG A 890 -41.91 34.85 -18.58
N THR A 891 -41.32 35.49 -17.58
CA THR A 891 -41.28 34.95 -16.22
C THR A 891 -42.60 35.24 -15.51
N GLU A 892 -43.00 34.38 -14.56
CA GLU A 892 -44.05 34.77 -13.64
C GLU A 892 -43.61 35.97 -12.78
N LYS A 893 -44.56 36.66 -12.11
CA LYS A 893 -44.23 37.80 -11.24
C LYS A 893 -43.32 37.30 -10.10
N MET A 894 -42.09 37.78 -10.05
CA MET A 894 -41.07 37.38 -9.07
C MET A 894 -40.99 38.42 -7.96
N ASN A 895 -41.01 38.00 -6.68
CA ASN A 895 -40.72 38.88 -5.56
C ASN A 895 -39.20 39.04 -5.42
N VAL A 896 -38.72 40.27 -5.38
CA VAL A 896 -37.29 40.61 -5.29
C VAL A 896 -36.93 41.48 -4.07
N GLY A 897 -37.82 41.61 -3.08
CA GLY A 897 -37.55 42.21 -1.76
C GLY A 897 -37.90 41.24 -0.62
N LYS A 898 -37.52 41.41 0.66
CA LYS A 898 -36.65 42.38 1.36
C LYS A 898 -35.40 41.61 1.86
N SER A 899 -34.25 42.27 1.93
CA SER A 899 -33.17 41.87 2.86
C SER A 899 -33.75 41.82 4.28
N ILE A 900 -33.26 40.94 5.14
CA ILE A 900 -33.75 40.69 6.51
C ILE A 900 -33.84 41.95 7.38
N ASP A 901 -33.13 43.03 7.02
CA ASP A 901 -33.26 44.35 7.62
C ASP A 901 -34.09 45.31 6.75
N PRO A 902 -34.82 46.28 7.32
CA PRO A 902 -35.40 47.38 6.55
C PRO A 902 -34.28 48.08 5.78
N MET A 903 -34.17 47.80 4.48
CA MET A 903 -33.06 48.21 3.63
C MET A 903 -32.79 49.70 3.83
N PRO A 904 -31.73 50.09 4.57
CA PRO A 904 -31.45 51.50 4.76
C PRO A 904 -31.05 52.02 3.38
N CYS A 905 -31.82 52.97 2.84
CA CYS A 905 -31.56 53.62 1.54
C CYS A 905 -30.23 54.38 1.60
N SER A 906 -29.16 53.61 1.53
CA SER A 906 -27.77 53.96 1.77
C SER A 906 -26.95 53.70 0.50
N LYS A 907 -25.66 54.00 0.52
CA LYS A 907 -24.76 53.73 -0.62
C LYS A 907 -24.18 52.30 -0.62
N GLN A 908 -24.76 51.37 0.16
CA GLN A 908 -24.30 49.98 0.17
C GLN A 908 -24.52 49.34 -1.20
N SER A 909 -23.57 48.51 -1.61
CA SER A 909 -23.68 47.69 -2.82
C SER A 909 -24.63 46.52 -2.57
N MET A 910 -25.48 46.25 -3.53
CA MET A 910 -26.50 45.22 -3.52
C MET A 910 -26.31 44.30 -4.73
N ALA A 911 -26.54 43.01 -4.52
CA ALA A 911 -26.51 41.97 -5.54
C ALA A 911 -27.89 41.34 -5.72
N LEU A 912 -28.17 40.90 -6.94
CA LEU A 912 -29.36 40.15 -7.32
C LEU A 912 -28.96 39.04 -8.29
N GLU A 913 -29.30 37.81 -7.93
CA GLU A 913 -29.10 36.60 -8.74
C GLU A 913 -30.43 35.90 -8.96
N VAL A 914 -30.77 35.67 -10.22
CA VAL A 914 -32.04 35.10 -10.64
C VAL A 914 -31.78 34.01 -11.66
N ILE A 915 -32.30 32.80 -11.39
CA ILE A 915 -32.30 31.69 -12.34
C ILE A 915 -33.71 31.13 -12.37
N LEU A 916 -34.38 31.22 -13.53
CA LEU A 916 -35.78 30.84 -13.65
C LEU A 916 -36.07 30.19 -15.01
N PRO A 917 -36.97 29.19 -15.06
CA PRO A 917 -37.54 28.74 -16.33
C PRO A 917 -38.50 29.80 -16.90
N LEU A 918 -38.64 29.84 -18.22
CA LEU A 918 -39.54 30.77 -18.91
C LEU A 918 -40.91 30.14 -19.22
N GLY A 919 -41.97 30.94 -19.20
CA GLY A 919 -43.33 30.56 -19.60
C GLY A 919 -43.83 31.33 -20.84
N PRO A 920 -44.98 30.98 -21.42
CA PRO A 920 -45.58 31.71 -22.55
C PRO A 920 -46.25 33.04 -22.11
N ASP A 921 -46.24 34.07 -22.97
CA ASP A 921 -46.69 35.43 -22.65
C ASP A 921 -48.23 35.64 -22.71
N THR A 922 -49.00 34.94 -23.58
CA THR A 922 -50.49 34.84 -23.52
C THR A 922 -51.09 33.91 -24.60
N GLY A 923 -51.96 32.95 -24.23
CA GLY A 923 -52.83 32.17 -25.15
C GLY A 923 -52.56 30.65 -25.23
N PRO A 924 -53.58 29.79 -25.45
CA PRO A 924 -53.49 28.33 -25.32
C PRO A 924 -52.95 27.64 -26.58
N ASP A 925 -51.90 28.18 -27.22
CA ASP A 925 -51.20 27.47 -28.31
C ASP A 925 -50.13 26.55 -27.72
N VAL A 926 -50.46 25.27 -27.64
CA VAL A 926 -49.69 24.21 -26.94
C VAL A 926 -48.24 24.10 -27.44
N GLU A 927 -48.00 24.25 -28.75
CA GLU A 927 -46.64 24.19 -29.33
C GLU A 927 -45.74 25.38 -28.95
N SER A 928 -46.32 26.58 -28.78
CA SER A 928 -45.57 27.78 -28.36
C SER A 928 -45.24 27.76 -26.85
N SER A 929 -46.06 27.06 -26.07
CA SER A 929 -45.94 26.92 -24.62
C SER A 929 -44.76 26.02 -24.21
N ASP A 930 -44.56 24.89 -24.90
CA ASP A 930 -43.51 23.94 -24.52
C ASP A 930 -42.11 24.41 -24.93
N GLY A 931 -42.00 25.19 -26.01
CA GLY A 931 -40.75 25.82 -26.44
C GLY A 931 -40.19 26.81 -25.41
N CYS A 932 -41.03 27.67 -24.81
CA CYS A 932 -40.60 28.59 -23.75
C CYS A 932 -40.23 27.85 -22.46
N ARG A 933 -41.00 26.81 -22.08
CA ARG A 933 -40.80 26.03 -20.85
C ARG A 933 -39.50 25.25 -20.81
N GLN A 934 -38.86 25.02 -21.96
CA GLN A 934 -37.56 24.37 -22.05
C GLN A 934 -36.39 25.34 -21.84
N LEU A 935 -36.63 26.65 -21.72
CA LEU A 935 -35.58 27.65 -21.65
C LEU A 935 -35.39 28.16 -20.23
N ILE A 936 -34.12 28.32 -19.86
CA ILE A 936 -33.72 28.82 -18.55
C ILE A 936 -33.05 30.18 -18.74
N LEU A 937 -33.55 31.18 -18.01
CA LEU A 937 -32.95 32.51 -17.93
C LEU A 937 -32.08 32.60 -16.69
N GLY A 938 -30.83 33.01 -16.87
CA GLY A 938 -29.94 33.44 -15.79
C GLY A 938 -29.71 34.96 -15.84
N LEU A 939 -29.74 35.63 -14.69
CA LEU A 939 -29.54 37.07 -14.56
C LEU A 939 -28.76 37.40 -13.27
N TRP A 940 -27.66 38.13 -13.40
CA TRP A 940 -26.86 38.68 -12.31
C TRP A 940 -26.83 40.19 -12.44
N SER A 941 -27.18 40.91 -11.37
CA SER A 941 -27.23 42.37 -11.35
C SER A 941 -26.54 42.95 -10.12
N ARG A 942 -25.97 44.15 -10.28
CA ARG A 942 -25.32 44.90 -9.20
C ARG A 942 -25.83 46.34 -9.17
N LYS A 943 -26.35 46.79 -8.03
CA LYS A 943 -26.88 48.16 -7.83
C LYS A 943 -26.58 48.68 -6.44
N THR A 944 -26.78 49.97 -6.19
CA THR A 944 -26.71 50.53 -4.83
C THR A 944 -28.09 50.66 -4.20
N ALA A 945 -28.20 50.49 -2.88
CA ALA A 945 -29.49 50.57 -2.18
C ALA A 945 -30.23 51.90 -2.42
N GLY A 946 -29.52 53.03 -2.43
CA GLY A 946 -30.09 54.35 -2.74
C GLY A 946 -30.62 54.48 -4.17
N GLN A 947 -30.04 53.76 -5.13
CA GLN A 947 -30.57 53.69 -6.49
C GLN A 947 -31.85 52.88 -6.57
N LEU A 948 -32.05 51.86 -5.72
CA LEU A 948 -33.27 51.04 -5.70
C LEU A 948 -34.46 51.76 -5.04
N CYS A 949 -34.19 52.67 -4.11
CA CYS A 949 -35.21 53.43 -3.38
C CYS A 949 -35.75 54.68 -4.10
N SER A 950 -35.15 55.13 -5.22
CA SER A 950 -35.38 56.49 -5.76
C SER A 950 -36.30 56.58 -6.98
N ASN A 951 -36.53 55.49 -7.72
CA ASN A 951 -37.42 55.43 -8.88
C ASN A 951 -38.45 54.30 -8.76
N ASP A 952 -39.64 54.52 -9.32
CA ASP A 952 -40.73 53.53 -9.36
C ASP A 952 -40.50 52.39 -10.38
N SER A 953 -39.58 52.59 -11.34
CA SER A 953 -39.18 51.57 -12.32
C SER A 953 -37.74 51.73 -12.81
N TYR A 954 -37.10 50.60 -13.13
CA TYR A 954 -35.72 50.54 -13.63
C TYR A 954 -35.63 49.61 -14.84
N ALA A 955 -34.90 50.04 -15.86
CA ALA A 955 -34.44 49.18 -16.95
C ALA A 955 -32.93 48.88 -16.76
N LEU A 956 -32.48 47.71 -17.19
CA LEU A 956 -31.10 47.25 -17.01
C LEU A 956 -30.31 47.67 -18.24
N THR A 957 -29.14 48.25 -18.01
CA THR A 957 -28.16 48.61 -19.03
C THR A 957 -27.04 47.58 -19.05
N GLU A 958 -26.39 47.40 -20.20
CA GLU A 958 -25.34 46.38 -20.45
C GLU A 958 -24.16 46.40 -19.47
N THR A 959 -23.95 47.50 -18.73
CA THR A 959 -22.85 47.65 -17.76
C THR A 959 -23.13 47.07 -16.38
N ASP A 960 -24.41 46.86 -16.05
CA ASP A 960 -24.85 46.64 -14.66
C ASP A 960 -25.36 45.22 -14.42
N ALA A 961 -25.48 44.41 -15.48
CA ALA A 961 -25.96 43.03 -15.39
C ALA A 961 -25.40 42.10 -16.47
N THR A 962 -25.24 40.83 -16.09
CA THR A 962 -24.94 39.71 -16.99
C THR A 962 -26.20 38.85 -17.11
N SER A 963 -26.57 38.48 -18.34
CA SER A 963 -27.73 37.63 -18.58
C SER A 963 -27.52 36.65 -19.72
N PHE A 964 -28.13 35.48 -19.60
CA PHE A 964 -28.04 34.42 -20.60
C PHE A 964 -29.27 33.54 -20.61
N ILE A 965 -29.49 32.89 -21.76
CA ILE A 965 -30.55 31.91 -21.95
C ILE A 965 -29.90 30.57 -22.30
N CYS A 966 -30.22 29.53 -21.55
CA CYS A 966 -29.74 28.18 -21.80
C CYS A 966 -30.86 27.28 -22.30
N LYS A 967 -30.58 26.51 -23.36
CA LYS A 967 -31.41 25.41 -23.82
C LYS A 967 -30.76 24.07 -23.45
N PRO A 968 -31.35 23.28 -22.54
CA PRO A 968 -30.88 21.94 -22.19
C PRO A 968 -31.20 20.94 -23.31
N THR A 969 -30.29 19.99 -23.52
CA THR A 969 -30.41 18.90 -24.50
C THR A 969 -30.01 17.59 -23.85
N LEU A 970 -30.87 16.57 -23.92
CA LEU A 970 -30.57 15.25 -23.35
C LEU A 970 -29.54 14.51 -24.21
N THR A 971 -28.52 13.98 -23.57
CA THR A 971 -27.41 13.27 -24.21
C THR A 971 -27.32 11.84 -23.71
N ARG A 972 -27.00 10.91 -24.62
CA ARG A 972 -26.73 9.51 -24.30
C ARG A 972 -25.34 9.12 -24.83
N ARG A 973 -24.58 8.39 -24.01
CA ARG A 973 -23.23 7.87 -24.34
C ARG A 973 -22.96 6.55 -23.62
N LEU A 974 -22.06 5.73 -24.17
CA LEU A 974 -21.56 4.53 -23.48
C LEU A 974 -20.39 4.89 -22.54
N ALA A 975 -20.40 4.29 -21.35
CA ALA A 975 -19.39 4.52 -20.32
C ALA A 975 -19.00 3.21 -19.65
N ASN A 976 -17.70 3.01 -19.46
CA ASN A 976 -17.16 1.95 -18.61
C ASN A 976 -17.04 2.50 -17.18
N VAL A 977 -17.95 2.06 -16.31
CA VAL A 977 -18.15 2.58 -14.95
C VAL A 977 -17.64 1.56 -13.95
N THR A 978 -16.93 2.03 -12.93
CA THR A 978 -16.54 1.24 -11.77
C THR A 978 -17.39 1.65 -10.57
N VAL A 979 -18.29 0.78 -10.15
CA VAL A 979 -19.18 0.99 -9.00
C VAL A 979 -18.76 0.13 -7.81
N THR A 980 -19.05 0.54 -6.58
CA THR A 980 -18.94 -0.33 -5.39
C THR A 980 -20.20 -1.17 -5.21
N GLY A 981 -20.21 -2.11 -4.26
CA GLY A 981 -21.34 -3.02 -4.04
C GLY A 981 -22.68 -2.34 -3.69
N ASP A 982 -22.64 -1.09 -3.21
CA ASP A 982 -23.79 -0.22 -2.94
C ASP A 982 -24.25 0.61 -4.16
N GLY A 983 -23.55 0.50 -5.30
CA GLY A 983 -23.81 1.25 -6.52
C GLY A 983 -23.15 2.64 -6.56
N THR A 984 -22.30 3.01 -5.60
CA THR A 984 -21.56 4.29 -5.64
C THR A 984 -20.54 4.28 -6.77
N VAL A 985 -20.52 5.34 -7.60
CA VAL A 985 -19.60 5.46 -8.73
C VAL A 985 -18.22 5.93 -8.25
N SER A 986 -17.17 5.16 -8.58
CA SER A 986 -15.78 5.44 -8.16
C SER A 986 -14.87 5.91 -9.29
N ASP A 987 -15.05 5.37 -10.49
CA ASP A 987 -14.28 5.74 -11.69
C ASP A 987 -15.15 5.58 -12.93
N VAL A 988 -14.98 6.48 -13.90
CA VAL A 988 -15.74 6.47 -15.15
C VAL A 988 -14.80 6.74 -16.31
N GLN A 989 -14.83 5.84 -17.30
CA GLN A 989 -14.16 6.03 -18.57
C GLN A 989 -15.20 6.05 -19.68
N TYR A 990 -15.43 7.23 -20.24
CA TYR A 990 -16.30 7.39 -21.41
C TYR A 990 -15.63 6.83 -22.66
N ASP A 991 -16.39 6.12 -23.49
CA ASP A 991 -15.89 5.68 -24.79
C ASP A 991 -15.73 6.90 -25.71
N THR A 992 -14.48 7.27 -26.00
CA THR A 992 -14.13 8.37 -26.91
C THR A 992 -14.65 8.19 -28.34
N MET A 993 -15.06 6.98 -28.73
CA MET A 993 -15.66 6.70 -30.05
C MET A 993 -17.20 6.85 -30.06
N SER A 994 -17.85 6.97 -28.89
CA SER A 994 -19.29 7.18 -28.79
C SER A 994 -19.60 8.67 -28.98
N GLU A 995 -20.18 9.04 -30.13
CA GLU A 995 -20.70 10.40 -30.33
C GLU A 995 -21.87 10.66 -29.36
N HIS A 996 -22.02 11.92 -28.90
CA HIS A 996 -23.17 12.32 -28.10
C HIS A 996 -24.44 12.19 -28.94
N ALA A 997 -25.18 11.10 -28.75
CA ALA A 997 -26.46 10.93 -29.40
C ALA A 997 -27.50 11.78 -28.66
N SER A 998 -28.07 12.77 -29.35
CA SER A 998 -29.28 13.44 -28.87
C SER A 998 -30.43 12.43 -28.86
N VAL A 999 -31.18 12.39 -27.77
CA VAL A 999 -32.34 11.49 -27.65
C VAL A 999 -33.56 12.15 -28.29
N ASP A 1000 -33.97 11.67 -29.46
CA ASP A 1000 -35.14 12.17 -30.18
C ASP A 1000 -36.42 12.02 -29.33
N GLY A 1001 -37.26 13.06 -29.27
CA GLY A 1001 -38.51 13.05 -28.50
C GLY A 1001 -38.36 13.26 -26.99
N ALA A 1002 -37.17 13.62 -26.49
CA ALA A 1002 -36.93 13.91 -25.06
C ALA A 1002 -37.50 15.26 -24.57
N GLU A 1003 -38.05 16.08 -25.47
CA GLU A 1003 -38.58 17.42 -25.20
C GLU A 1003 -39.64 17.47 -24.07
N PRO A 1004 -40.65 16.57 -24.02
CA PRO A 1004 -41.61 16.55 -22.93
C PRO A 1004 -40.99 16.17 -21.58
N LEU A 1005 -39.97 15.30 -21.57
CA LEU A 1005 -39.26 14.91 -20.36
C LEU A 1005 -38.45 16.08 -19.80
N ILE A 1006 -37.73 16.79 -20.67
CA ILE A 1006 -36.95 17.98 -20.29
C ILE A 1006 -37.88 19.06 -19.74
N ALA A 1007 -39.02 19.30 -20.39
CA ALA A 1007 -40.01 20.27 -19.92
C ALA A 1007 -40.59 19.87 -18.54
N LYS A 1008 -40.89 18.58 -18.31
CA LYS A 1008 -41.34 18.08 -17.00
C LYS A 1008 -40.25 18.17 -15.93
N ALA A 1009 -39.00 17.82 -16.26
CA ALA A 1009 -37.87 17.94 -15.36
C ALA A 1009 -37.69 19.41 -14.93
N LEU A 1010 -37.70 20.34 -15.88
CA LEU A 1010 -37.63 21.78 -15.63
C LEU A 1010 -38.78 22.29 -14.75
N GLN A 1011 -40.00 21.79 -14.94
CA GLN A 1011 -41.13 22.12 -14.07
C GLN A 1011 -40.93 21.61 -12.64
N SER A 1012 -40.51 20.36 -12.48
CA SER A 1012 -40.27 19.77 -11.14
C SER A 1012 -39.07 20.37 -10.40
N LEU A 1013 -38.06 20.84 -11.15
CA LEU A 1013 -36.90 21.54 -10.60
C LEU A 1013 -37.18 23.05 -10.42
N SER A 1014 -38.33 23.55 -10.89
CA SER A 1014 -38.63 24.97 -10.80
C SER A 1014 -38.97 25.39 -9.37
N HIS A 1015 -38.53 26.60 -9.00
CA HIS A 1015 -38.79 27.23 -7.69
C HIS A 1015 -40.27 27.25 -7.28
N ARG A 1016 -41.20 27.17 -8.23
CA ARG A 1016 -42.65 27.31 -7.98
C ARG A 1016 -43.28 26.12 -7.25
N GLU A 1017 -42.79 24.90 -7.46
CA GLU A 1017 -43.26 23.75 -6.67
C GLU A 1017 -42.69 23.79 -5.25
N ILE A 1018 -41.49 24.36 -5.09
CA ILE A 1018 -40.80 24.56 -3.80
C ILE A 1018 -41.43 25.71 -2.99
N SER A 1019 -42.00 26.72 -3.66
CA SER A 1019 -42.47 27.97 -3.02
C SER A 1019 -43.99 28.08 -2.90
N LYS A 1020 -44.77 27.04 -3.23
CA LYS A 1020 -46.23 27.14 -3.37
C LYS A 1020 -46.94 27.51 -2.06
N TYR A 1021 -46.26 27.40 -0.92
CA TYR A 1021 -46.81 27.62 0.42
C TYR A 1021 -45.96 28.53 1.31
N ASP A 1022 -45.04 29.29 0.70
CA ASP A 1022 -44.16 30.23 1.39
C ASP A 1022 -44.95 31.49 1.81
N PHE A 1023 -45.73 31.36 2.89
CA PHE A 1023 -46.29 32.52 3.57
C PHE A 1023 -45.11 33.20 4.28
N LEU A 1024 -44.52 34.16 3.56
CA LEU A 1024 -43.44 35.11 3.90
C LEU A 1024 -42.14 34.98 3.02
N TYR A 1025 -42.26 35.23 1.70
CA TYR A 1025 -41.28 36.01 0.90
C TYR A 1025 -39.93 35.42 0.38
N SER A 1026 -39.91 34.35 -0.44
CA SER A 1026 -38.79 34.24 -1.41
C SER A 1026 -39.14 33.46 -2.69
N TYR A 1027 -39.59 34.19 -3.71
CA TYR A 1027 -39.55 33.68 -5.09
C TYR A 1027 -38.15 33.96 -5.65
N GLY A 1028 -37.18 33.10 -5.36
CA GLY A 1028 -35.79 33.11 -5.86
C GLY A 1028 -35.32 34.41 -6.54
N GLY A 1029 -34.60 35.26 -5.81
CA GLY A 1029 -34.05 36.50 -6.38
C GLY A 1029 -34.20 37.72 -5.49
N THR A 1030 -33.71 37.64 -4.26
CA THR A 1030 -33.77 38.76 -3.29
C THR A 1030 -32.54 39.64 -3.39
N TRP A 1031 -32.72 40.96 -3.39
CA TRP A 1031 -31.60 41.91 -3.25
C TRP A 1031 -30.91 41.73 -1.90
N HIS A 1032 -29.59 41.55 -1.92
CA HIS A 1032 -28.80 41.33 -0.71
C HIS A 1032 -27.46 42.07 -0.72
N ASN A 1033 -26.89 42.25 0.47
CA ASN A 1033 -25.61 42.92 0.70
C ASN A 1033 -24.55 41.98 1.33
N ASP A 1034 -24.85 40.68 1.37
CA ASP A 1034 -24.01 39.63 1.93
C ASP A 1034 -23.49 38.72 0.80
N SER A 1035 -22.98 37.52 1.10
CA SER A 1035 -22.56 36.55 0.06
C SER A 1035 -23.24 35.20 0.23
N TYR A 1036 -24.41 35.19 0.87
CA TYR A 1036 -25.25 34.02 1.01
C TYR A 1036 -26.13 33.81 -0.22
N PRO A 1037 -26.47 32.56 -0.57
CA PRO A 1037 -27.32 32.28 -1.71
C PRO A 1037 -28.76 32.71 -1.42
N SER A 1038 -29.43 33.26 -2.43
CA SER A 1038 -30.87 33.58 -2.39
C SER A 1038 -31.75 32.49 -2.99
N SER A 1039 -31.15 31.46 -3.59
CA SER A 1039 -31.85 30.39 -4.32
C SER A 1039 -31.05 29.08 -4.22
N TRP A 1040 -31.72 27.94 -4.38
CA TRP A 1040 -31.05 26.63 -4.38
C TRP A 1040 -30.02 26.50 -5.51
N ASP A 1041 -30.26 27.13 -6.67
CA ASP A 1041 -29.33 27.11 -7.80
C ASP A 1041 -28.04 27.86 -7.43
N SER A 1042 -28.20 29.03 -6.81
CA SER A 1042 -27.10 29.82 -6.27
C SER A 1042 -26.34 29.06 -5.19
N TYR A 1043 -27.03 28.27 -4.37
CA TYR A 1043 -26.39 27.41 -3.38
C TYR A 1043 -25.50 26.33 -4.05
N VAL A 1044 -26.03 25.62 -5.05
CA VAL A 1044 -25.27 24.58 -5.75
C VAL A 1044 -24.06 25.19 -6.47
N MET A 1045 -24.25 26.32 -7.17
CA MET A 1045 -23.16 27.04 -7.84
C MET A 1045 -22.08 27.50 -6.84
N MET A 1046 -22.47 28.01 -5.67
CA MET A 1046 -21.56 28.48 -4.62
C MET A 1046 -20.69 27.33 -4.09
N ASN A 1047 -21.28 26.16 -3.85
CA ASN A 1047 -20.53 24.99 -3.38
C ASN A 1047 -19.68 24.33 -4.48
N MET A 1048 -20.02 24.53 -5.76
CA MET A 1048 -19.20 24.04 -6.88
C MET A 1048 -17.96 24.90 -7.17
N ASP A 1049 -18.05 26.22 -6.94
CA ASP A 1049 -16.91 27.14 -7.05
C ASP A 1049 -16.97 28.21 -5.94
N PRO A 1050 -16.48 27.91 -4.72
CA PRO A 1050 -16.54 28.84 -3.58
C PRO A 1050 -15.73 30.12 -3.76
N TYR A 1051 -14.77 30.16 -4.70
CA TYR A 1051 -13.83 31.26 -4.88
C TYR A 1051 -14.23 32.25 -5.99
N SER A 1052 -15.21 31.87 -6.81
CA SER A 1052 -15.77 32.69 -7.89
C SER A 1052 -16.26 34.07 -7.45
N GLY A 1053 -16.71 34.21 -6.19
CA GLY A 1053 -17.25 35.46 -5.67
C GLY A 1053 -18.53 35.94 -6.38
N PHE A 1054 -19.25 35.06 -7.10
CA PHE A 1054 -20.40 35.46 -7.94
C PHE A 1054 -21.60 35.99 -7.14
N LEU A 1055 -21.67 35.73 -5.84
CA LEU A 1055 -22.66 36.31 -4.92
C LEU A 1055 -22.18 37.62 -4.29
N ASN A 1056 -20.91 37.97 -4.41
CA ASN A 1056 -20.37 39.13 -3.71
C ASN A 1056 -20.89 40.44 -4.33
N PRO A 1057 -21.58 41.30 -3.56
CA PRO A 1057 -22.15 42.55 -4.06
C PRO A 1057 -21.10 43.63 -4.32
N THR A 1058 -19.89 43.49 -3.77
CA THR A 1058 -18.79 44.44 -3.98
C THR A 1058 -18.03 44.20 -5.29
N LEU A 1059 -18.20 43.02 -5.89
CA LEU A 1059 -17.60 42.66 -7.18
C LEU A 1059 -18.57 42.98 -8.34
N PRO A 1060 -18.06 43.24 -9.55
CA PRO A 1060 -18.91 43.37 -10.74
C PRO A 1060 -19.67 42.07 -11.03
N PRO A 1061 -20.76 42.12 -11.82
CA PRO A 1061 -21.43 40.91 -12.29
C PRO A 1061 -20.43 39.95 -12.97
N PRO A 1062 -20.60 38.62 -12.80
CA PRO A 1062 -19.71 37.64 -13.43
C PRO A 1062 -19.79 37.72 -14.96
N ASP A 1063 -18.72 37.32 -15.65
CA ASP A 1063 -18.73 37.23 -17.11
C ASP A 1063 -19.70 36.13 -17.60
N PHE A 1064 -20.23 36.28 -18.83
CA PHE A 1064 -21.15 35.33 -19.44
C PHE A 1064 -20.59 33.92 -19.46
N ASP A 1065 -19.36 33.75 -19.97
CA ASP A 1065 -18.75 32.43 -20.13
C ASP A 1065 -18.55 31.75 -18.77
N ALA A 1066 -18.15 32.52 -17.75
CA ALA A 1066 -17.97 32.03 -16.39
C ALA A 1066 -19.29 31.61 -15.73
N ALA A 1067 -20.32 32.48 -15.80
CA ALA A 1067 -21.61 32.22 -15.19
C ALA A 1067 -22.36 31.07 -15.88
N ALA A 1068 -22.35 31.03 -17.21
CA ALA A 1068 -22.99 29.98 -18.00
C ALA A 1068 -22.30 28.62 -17.81
N ALA A 1069 -20.96 28.57 -17.72
CA ALA A 1069 -20.23 27.33 -17.47
C ALA A 1069 -20.52 26.77 -16.07
N LEU A 1070 -20.48 27.63 -15.04
CA LEU A 1070 -20.77 27.22 -13.66
C LEU A 1070 -22.23 26.77 -13.51
N PHE A 1071 -23.17 27.51 -14.10
CA PHE A 1071 -24.58 27.11 -14.13
C PHE A 1071 -24.79 25.78 -14.85
N SER A 1072 -24.13 25.56 -15.99
CA SER A 1072 -24.22 24.30 -16.74
C SER A 1072 -23.74 23.11 -15.90
N LYS A 1073 -22.64 23.26 -15.16
CA LYS A 1073 -22.12 22.24 -14.25
C LYS A 1073 -23.10 21.96 -13.10
N ALA A 1074 -23.63 23.02 -12.46
CA ALA A 1074 -24.62 22.91 -11.40
C ALA A 1074 -25.88 22.16 -11.85
N TYR A 1075 -26.39 22.53 -13.01
CA TYR A 1075 -27.61 21.95 -13.57
C TYR A 1075 -27.42 20.50 -13.99
N ARG A 1076 -26.26 20.12 -14.54
CA ARG A 1076 -25.92 18.72 -14.88
C ARG A 1076 -25.99 17.81 -13.66
N LYS A 1077 -25.35 18.20 -12.55
CA LYS A 1077 -25.34 17.42 -11.31
C LYS A 1077 -26.75 17.21 -10.76
N VAL A 1078 -27.52 18.30 -10.63
CA VAL A 1078 -28.89 18.22 -10.09
C VAL A 1078 -29.82 17.40 -10.99
N PHE A 1079 -29.67 17.54 -12.32
CA PHE A 1079 -30.42 16.73 -13.28
C PHE A 1079 -30.08 15.24 -13.20
N ALA A 1080 -28.79 14.88 -13.08
CA ALA A 1080 -28.36 13.49 -12.93
C ALA A 1080 -28.96 12.85 -11.66
N ILE A 1081 -28.94 13.57 -10.54
CA ILE A 1081 -29.58 13.15 -9.28
C ILE A 1081 -31.10 12.98 -9.47
N TRP A 1082 -31.77 13.96 -10.08
CA TRP A 1082 -33.20 13.91 -10.32
C TRP A 1082 -33.59 12.70 -11.18
N LEU A 1083 -32.79 12.38 -12.20
CA LEU A 1083 -33.02 11.22 -13.07
C LEU A 1083 -32.85 9.90 -12.29
N SER A 1084 -31.84 9.83 -11.41
CA SER A 1084 -31.63 8.67 -10.52
C SER A 1084 -32.80 8.44 -9.56
N GLN A 1085 -33.35 9.51 -8.97
CA GLN A 1085 -34.48 9.42 -8.04
C GLN A 1085 -35.80 9.05 -8.73
N ASN A 1086 -35.96 9.40 -10.01
CA ASN A 1086 -37.19 9.16 -10.78
C ASN A 1086 -37.06 8.03 -11.81
N GLN A 1087 -35.98 7.24 -11.75
CA GLN A 1087 -35.66 6.22 -12.75
C GLN A 1087 -36.78 5.18 -12.97
N GLY A 1088 -37.52 4.79 -11.91
CA GLY A 1088 -38.60 3.80 -12.01
C GLY A 1088 -39.85 4.27 -12.78
N GLU A 1089 -40.05 5.60 -12.85
CA GLU A 1089 -41.13 6.21 -13.63
C GLU A 1089 -40.70 6.61 -15.03
N ILE A 1090 -39.41 6.92 -15.23
CA ILE A 1090 -38.85 7.45 -16.49
C ILE A 1090 -38.30 6.34 -17.40
N MET A 1091 -37.57 5.38 -16.85
CA MET A 1091 -36.86 4.35 -17.61
C MET A 1091 -37.77 3.15 -17.94
N THR A 1092 -37.57 2.54 -19.10
CA THR A 1092 -38.25 1.30 -19.49
C THR A 1092 -37.61 0.09 -18.78
N PRO A 1093 -38.37 -0.72 -18.01
CA PRO A 1093 -37.83 -1.92 -17.36
C PRO A 1093 -37.29 -2.92 -18.38
N ALA A 1094 -36.18 -3.57 -18.06
CA ALA A 1094 -35.59 -4.61 -18.91
C ALA A 1094 -36.47 -5.86 -18.96
N GLY A 1095 -36.73 -6.39 -20.16
CA GLY A 1095 -37.48 -7.63 -20.34
C GLY A 1095 -36.72 -8.90 -19.89
N GLY A 1096 -37.43 -10.00 -19.66
CA GLY A 1096 -36.82 -11.28 -19.22
C GLY A 1096 -35.82 -11.91 -20.22
N ASP A 1097 -35.83 -11.50 -21.48
CA ASP A 1097 -34.93 -11.96 -22.55
C ASP A 1097 -33.68 -11.04 -22.73
N SER A 1098 -33.40 -10.16 -21.77
CA SER A 1098 -32.27 -9.23 -21.82
C SER A 1098 -30.92 -9.96 -21.90
N THR A 1099 -30.04 -9.53 -22.82
CA THR A 1099 -28.70 -10.09 -22.96
C THR A 1099 -27.85 -9.80 -21.71
N THR A 1100 -27.19 -10.82 -21.18
CA THR A 1100 -26.26 -10.67 -20.05
C THR A 1100 -25.07 -9.77 -20.42
N ILE A 1101 -24.73 -8.85 -19.53
CA ILE A 1101 -23.58 -7.95 -19.68
C ILE A 1101 -22.39 -8.57 -18.96
N ILE A 1102 -21.23 -8.55 -19.61
CA ILE A 1102 -19.98 -9.06 -19.01
C ILE A 1102 -19.30 -7.90 -18.27
N GLY A 1103 -19.26 -8.00 -16.95
CA GLY A 1103 -18.50 -7.08 -16.08
C GLY A 1103 -17.29 -7.76 -15.43
N ARG A 1104 -16.58 -7.00 -14.59
CA ARG A 1104 -15.39 -7.45 -13.87
C ARG A 1104 -15.48 -7.05 -12.40
N ILE A 1105 -15.35 -8.00 -11.49
CA ILE A 1105 -15.18 -7.75 -10.06
C ILE A 1105 -13.69 -7.54 -9.79
N LEU A 1106 -13.31 -6.41 -9.22
CA LEU A 1106 -11.95 -6.10 -8.77
C LEU A 1106 -11.87 -6.42 -7.28
N LYS A 1107 -11.14 -7.48 -6.94
CA LYS A 1107 -10.88 -7.87 -5.54
C LYS A 1107 -9.42 -7.58 -5.18
N PRO A 1108 -9.15 -6.88 -4.06
CA PRO A 1108 -7.78 -6.69 -3.58
C PRO A 1108 -7.26 -8.02 -3.04
N GLU A 1109 -6.18 -8.54 -3.64
CA GLU A 1109 -5.56 -9.80 -3.21
C GLU A 1109 -4.06 -9.60 -2.94
N GLU A 1110 -3.51 -10.27 -1.94
CA GLU A 1110 -2.07 -10.31 -1.70
C GLU A 1110 -1.37 -11.08 -2.83
N ARG A 1111 -0.38 -10.45 -3.47
CA ARG A 1111 0.36 -11.01 -4.61
C ARG A 1111 1.87 -10.84 -4.44
N ILE A 1112 2.62 -11.76 -5.01
CA ILE A 1112 4.09 -11.71 -5.02
C ILE A 1112 4.57 -10.85 -6.18
N MET A 1113 5.15 -9.70 -5.87
CA MET A 1113 5.77 -8.77 -6.79
C MET A 1113 7.25 -9.09 -6.98
N VAL A 1114 7.70 -9.08 -8.24
CA VAL A 1114 9.10 -9.36 -8.59
C VAL A 1114 9.89 -8.05 -8.68
N SER A 1115 10.94 -7.92 -7.87
CA SER A 1115 11.80 -6.74 -7.81
C SER A 1115 12.59 -6.54 -9.10
N LYS A 1116 12.31 -5.45 -9.81
CA LYS A 1116 12.99 -5.09 -11.07
C LYS A 1116 14.51 -4.98 -10.89
N SER A 1117 14.96 -4.36 -9.80
CA SER A 1117 16.39 -4.14 -9.51
C SER A 1117 17.13 -5.46 -9.30
N MET A 1118 16.54 -6.40 -8.56
CA MET A 1118 17.15 -7.71 -8.30
C MET A 1118 17.14 -8.60 -9.54
N VAL A 1119 16.09 -8.55 -10.36
CA VAL A 1119 16.05 -9.26 -11.64
C VAL A 1119 17.17 -8.77 -12.58
N ILE A 1120 17.38 -7.45 -12.70
CA ILE A 1120 18.46 -6.91 -13.54
C ILE A 1120 19.83 -7.40 -13.04
N LEU A 1121 20.06 -7.37 -11.72
CA LEU A 1121 21.29 -7.85 -11.11
C LEU A 1121 21.51 -9.35 -11.41
N SER A 1122 20.51 -10.18 -11.17
CA SER A 1122 20.58 -11.63 -11.41
C SER A 1122 20.78 -11.97 -12.88
N VAL A 1123 20.03 -11.34 -13.80
CA VAL A 1123 20.19 -11.56 -15.25
C VAL A 1123 21.59 -11.16 -15.71
N THR A 1124 22.14 -10.05 -15.19
CA THR A 1124 23.50 -9.61 -15.51
C THR A 1124 24.54 -10.63 -15.06
N ILE A 1125 24.43 -11.14 -13.83
CA ILE A 1125 25.35 -12.15 -13.30
C ILE A 1125 25.24 -13.48 -14.07
N LEU A 1126 24.03 -13.95 -14.34
CA LEU A 1126 23.79 -15.19 -15.10
C LEU A 1126 24.30 -15.08 -16.55
N ALA A 1127 24.15 -13.92 -17.20
CA ALA A 1127 24.71 -13.68 -18.52
C ALA A 1127 26.25 -13.70 -18.50
N LEU A 1128 26.88 -13.12 -17.46
CA LEU A 1128 28.32 -13.20 -17.26
C LEU A 1128 28.79 -14.64 -16.99
N TYR A 1129 27.98 -15.45 -16.29
CA TYR A 1129 28.26 -16.87 -16.06
C TYR A 1129 28.26 -17.67 -17.35
N ILE A 1130 27.22 -17.52 -18.16
CA ILE A 1130 27.09 -18.21 -19.44
C ILE A 1130 28.24 -17.84 -20.37
N THR A 1131 28.49 -16.54 -20.56
CA THR A 1131 29.54 -16.05 -21.47
C THR A 1131 30.93 -16.51 -21.05
N THR A 1132 31.27 -16.41 -19.77
CA THR A 1132 32.60 -16.84 -19.28
C THR A 1132 32.74 -18.35 -19.30
N ALA A 1133 31.70 -19.10 -18.93
CA ALA A 1133 31.72 -20.56 -19.03
C ALA A 1133 31.97 -20.99 -20.49
N CYS A 1134 31.26 -20.40 -21.46
CA CYS A 1134 31.52 -20.64 -22.88
C CYS A 1134 32.98 -20.35 -23.25
N VAL A 1135 33.56 -19.24 -22.80
CA VAL A 1135 34.97 -18.90 -23.07
C VAL A 1135 35.93 -19.91 -22.44
N VAL A 1136 35.72 -20.31 -21.18
CA VAL A 1136 36.57 -21.27 -20.46
C VAL A 1136 36.54 -22.64 -21.13
N TYR A 1137 35.35 -23.16 -21.45
CA TYR A 1137 35.20 -24.46 -22.10
C TYR A 1137 35.58 -24.44 -23.59
N ALA A 1138 35.51 -23.29 -24.27
CA ALA A 1138 35.99 -23.15 -25.66
C ALA A 1138 37.53 -23.04 -25.74
N ARG A 1139 38.18 -22.38 -24.77
CA ARG A 1139 39.64 -22.19 -24.71
C ARG A 1139 40.38 -23.30 -23.96
N GLN A 1140 39.83 -24.53 -23.95
CA GLN A 1140 40.46 -25.66 -23.27
C GLN A 1140 41.95 -25.79 -23.63
N PRO A 1141 42.86 -25.83 -22.66
CA PRO A 1141 44.26 -26.08 -22.92
C PRO A 1141 44.42 -27.46 -23.60
N ALA A 1142 45.35 -27.56 -24.55
CA ALA A 1142 45.64 -28.83 -25.20
C ALA A 1142 46.00 -29.89 -24.14
N LYS A 1143 45.60 -31.15 -24.34
CA LYS A 1143 45.93 -32.26 -23.42
C LYS A 1143 47.42 -32.61 -23.54
N PHE A 1144 48.31 -31.77 -23.00
CA PHE A 1144 49.77 -31.92 -23.14
C PHE A 1144 50.44 -32.62 -21.96
N LEU A 1145 49.80 -32.63 -20.78
CA LEU A 1145 50.28 -33.36 -19.60
C LEU A 1145 49.83 -34.83 -19.64
N PRO A 1146 50.65 -35.79 -19.18
CA PRO A 1146 50.29 -37.20 -19.08
C PRO A 1146 49.23 -37.44 -17.99
N ARG A 1147 49.26 -36.64 -16.92
CA ARG A 1147 48.33 -36.63 -15.79
C ARG A 1147 48.19 -35.22 -15.22
N MET A 1148 47.14 -34.97 -14.45
CA MET A 1148 46.93 -33.67 -13.81
C MET A 1148 47.79 -33.49 -12.55
N PRO A 1149 48.38 -32.30 -12.32
CA PRO A 1149 49.14 -31.99 -11.12
C PRO A 1149 48.22 -31.66 -9.92
N ILE A 1150 47.38 -32.63 -9.54
CA ILE A 1150 46.40 -32.50 -8.43
C ILE A 1150 46.86 -33.21 -7.15
N THR A 1151 47.88 -34.05 -7.24
CA THR A 1151 48.50 -34.77 -6.12
C THR A 1151 50.00 -34.45 -6.06
N ILE A 1152 50.58 -34.50 -4.86
CA ILE A 1152 52.02 -34.25 -4.68
C ILE A 1152 52.84 -35.27 -5.49
N ALA A 1153 52.42 -36.53 -5.52
CA ALA A 1153 53.03 -37.57 -6.35
C ALA A 1153 53.05 -37.19 -7.84
N SER A 1154 51.97 -36.59 -8.35
CA SER A 1154 51.89 -36.19 -9.76
C SER A 1154 52.85 -35.06 -10.08
N ASP A 1155 52.97 -34.07 -9.19
CA ASP A 1155 53.92 -32.96 -9.31
C ASP A 1155 55.37 -33.45 -9.30
N ILE A 1156 55.72 -34.35 -8.36
CA ILE A 1156 57.08 -34.90 -8.23
C ILE A 1156 57.52 -35.61 -9.51
N ALA A 1157 56.69 -36.51 -10.04
CA ALA A 1157 57.07 -37.24 -11.25
C ALA A 1157 57.12 -36.36 -12.52
N LEU A 1158 56.70 -35.08 -12.48
CA LEU A 1158 56.92 -34.14 -13.60
C LEU A 1158 58.33 -33.53 -13.58
N PHE A 1159 59.08 -33.64 -12.48
CA PHE A 1159 60.44 -33.09 -12.38
C PHE A 1159 61.48 -34.06 -11.82
N ALA A 1160 61.11 -35.25 -11.36
CA ALA A 1160 62.03 -36.17 -10.66
C ALA A 1160 63.30 -36.52 -11.44
N ALA A 1161 63.21 -36.69 -12.77
CA ALA A 1161 64.35 -36.97 -13.64
C ALA A 1161 65.20 -35.72 -14.01
N SER A 1162 64.73 -34.51 -13.65
CA SER A 1162 65.27 -33.22 -14.06
C SER A 1162 66.58 -32.87 -13.36
N LYS A 1163 67.55 -32.35 -14.12
CA LYS A 1163 68.81 -31.84 -13.57
C LYS A 1163 68.59 -30.57 -12.75
N ALA A 1164 67.53 -29.82 -13.04
CA ALA A 1164 67.19 -28.63 -12.28
C ALA A 1164 66.93 -28.89 -10.79
N VAL A 1165 66.45 -30.09 -10.41
CA VAL A 1165 66.13 -30.41 -9.01
C VAL A 1165 67.40 -30.61 -8.17
N ALA A 1166 68.43 -31.19 -8.76
CA ALA A 1166 69.72 -31.41 -8.11
C ALA A 1166 70.53 -30.11 -7.93
N GLU A 1167 70.21 -29.06 -8.70
CA GLU A 1167 70.86 -27.74 -8.61
C GLU A 1167 70.18 -26.79 -7.60
N ILE A 1168 69.03 -27.18 -7.03
CA ILE A 1168 68.31 -26.41 -6.01
C ILE A 1168 68.91 -26.72 -4.64
N ASP A 1169 69.59 -25.74 -4.04
CA ASP A 1169 70.18 -25.86 -2.71
C ASP A 1169 69.08 -25.80 -1.62
N PRO A 1170 68.92 -26.85 -0.78
CA PRO A 1170 67.93 -26.88 0.29
C PRO A 1170 68.25 -25.94 1.46
N THR A 1171 69.50 -25.45 1.57
CA THR A 1171 69.91 -24.52 2.63
C THR A 1171 69.62 -23.05 2.31
N LEU A 1172 69.23 -22.74 1.07
CA LEU A 1172 68.94 -21.38 0.63
C LEU A 1172 67.51 -20.96 1.01
N ALA A 1173 67.38 -20.41 2.21
CA ALA A 1173 66.18 -19.71 2.65
C ALA A 1173 65.78 -18.57 1.67
N ARG A 1174 64.47 -18.27 1.67
CA ARG A 1174 63.66 -17.24 1.00
C ARG A 1174 64.36 -16.02 0.35
N ASP A 1175 65.48 -15.54 0.88
CA ASP A 1175 66.16 -14.30 0.48
C ASP A 1175 67.19 -14.46 -0.67
N ARG A 1176 67.48 -15.67 -1.16
CA ARG A 1176 68.36 -15.90 -2.33
C ARG A 1176 67.73 -16.58 -3.55
N LEU A 1177 66.41 -16.81 -3.56
CA LEU A 1177 65.66 -17.09 -4.80
C LEU A 1177 65.84 -15.97 -5.85
N LEU A 1178 66.29 -14.78 -5.43
CA LEU A 1178 66.74 -13.65 -6.25
C LEU A 1178 67.89 -14.02 -7.24
N GLY A 1179 68.77 -14.96 -6.90
CA GLY A 1179 69.87 -15.40 -7.79
C GLY A 1179 69.43 -16.32 -8.94
N LEU A 1180 68.23 -16.89 -8.84
CA LEU A 1180 67.63 -17.76 -9.86
C LEU A 1180 66.72 -16.98 -10.82
N GLU A 1181 66.54 -15.66 -10.64
CA GLU A 1181 65.59 -14.85 -11.43
C GLU A 1181 65.85 -14.84 -12.95
N GLU A 1182 67.10 -15.09 -13.37
CA GLU A 1182 67.47 -15.18 -14.78
C GLU A 1182 67.19 -16.56 -15.40
N MET A 1183 66.98 -17.60 -14.58
CA MET A 1183 66.73 -18.95 -15.08
C MET A 1183 65.32 -19.07 -15.68
N LYS A 1184 65.26 -19.74 -16.83
CA LYS A 1184 64.02 -20.00 -17.57
C LYS A 1184 63.74 -21.49 -17.56
N PHE A 1185 62.47 -21.85 -17.40
CA PHE A 1185 61.99 -23.22 -17.35
C PHE A 1185 61.01 -23.49 -18.48
N GLY A 1186 60.91 -24.75 -18.87
CA GLY A 1186 59.94 -25.22 -19.84
C GLY A 1186 59.43 -26.62 -19.50
N TYR A 1187 58.29 -26.98 -20.07
CA TYR A 1187 57.76 -28.34 -20.03
C TYR A 1187 57.93 -29.02 -21.40
N GLY A 1188 58.58 -30.18 -21.43
CA GLY A 1188 58.84 -30.90 -22.67
C GLY A 1188 59.88 -32.00 -22.53
N ALA A 1189 60.44 -32.46 -23.66
CA ALA A 1189 61.42 -33.54 -23.67
C ALA A 1189 62.82 -33.03 -23.27
N PHE A 1190 63.52 -33.75 -22.39
CA PHE A 1190 64.89 -33.43 -21.95
C PHE A 1190 65.69 -34.70 -21.62
N ILE A 1191 66.99 -34.58 -21.40
CA ILE A 1191 67.86 -35.69 -21.01
C ILE A 1191 68.09 -35.66 -19.49
N GLY A 1192 67.64 -36.73 -18.82
CA GLY A 1192 67.65 -36.86 -17.36
C GLY A 1192 69.03 -37.01 -16.73
N THR A 1193 69.06 -37.15 -15.40
CA THR A 1193 70.28 -37.42 -14.61
C THR A 1193 70.84 -38.83 -14.83
N ASP A 1194 70.00 -39.78 -15.26
CA ASP A 1194 70.33 -41.14 -15.69
C ASP A 1194 70.86 -41.23 -17.13
N GLY A 1195 70.74 -40.15 -17.91
CA GLY A 1195 71.14 -40.10 -19.31
C GLY A 1195 70.06 -40.56 -20.30
N GLU A 1196 68.85 -40.90 -19.83
CA GLU A 1196 67.73 -41.29 -20.67
C GLU A 1196 66.85 -40.09 -21.07
N SER A 1197 65.93 -40.31 -22.02
CA SER A 1197 65.03 -39.28 -22.52
C SER A 1197 63.75 -39.24 -21.68
N HIS A 1198 63.50 -38.11 -21.03
CA HIS A 1198 62.30 -37.91 -20.19
C HIS A 1198 61.44 -36.74 -20.68
N VAL A 1199 60.18 -36.69 -20.23
CA VAL A 1199 59.25 -35.58 -20.47
C VAL A 1199 58.82 -34.94 -19.15
N GLY A 1200 59.10 -33.66 -18.96
CA GLY A 1200 58.89 -33.00 -17.67
C GLY A 1200 59.34 -31.54 -17.64
N ILE A 1201 59.50 -31.00 -16.43
CA ILE A 1201 59.94 -29.64 -16.17
C ILE A 1201 61.47 -29.59 -16.09
N GLU A 1202 62.10 -28.80 -16.95
CA GLU A 1202 63.56 -28.65 -16.99
C GLU A 1202 63.96 -27.21 -17.39
N LYS A 1203 65.20 -26.80 -17.07
CA LYS A 1203 65.75 -25.49 -17.43
C LYS A 1203 65.99 -25.35 -18.94
N ALA A 1204 65.67 -24.19 -19.50
CA ALA A 1204 66.05 -23.81 -20.85
C ALA A 1204 67.56 -23.52 -20.92
N PRO A 1205 68.28 -23.93 -21.99
CA PRO A 1205 67.77 -24.50 -23.25
C PRO A 1205 67.70 -26.05 -23.28
N PHE A 1206 67.82 -26.74 -22.14
CA PHE A 1206 67.92 -28.19 -22.07
C PHE A 1206 66.57 -28.93 -22.24
N VAL A 1207 65.48 -28.18 -22.39
CA VAL A 1207 64.14 -28.71 -22.63
C VAL A 1207 63.64 -28.35 -24.03
N ILE A 1208 63.14 -29.36 -24.74
CA ILE A 1208 62.47 -29.20 -26.03
C ILE A 1208 60.96 -29.09 -25.75
N PRO A 1209 60.34 -27.91 -25.90
CA PRO A 1209 58.95 -27.70 -25.49
C PRO A 1209 57.96 -28.61 -26.23
N SER A 1210 57.03 -29.17 -25.46
CA SER A 1210 55.86 -29.91 -25.95
C SER A 1210 54.90 -28.95 -26.65
N ARG A 1211 54.63 -29.14 -27.96
CA ARG A 1211 53.73 -28.28 -28.75
C ARG A 1211 52.25 -28.63 -28.55
#